data_AF-A0A8S3VCC4-F1
#
_entry.id   AF-A0A8S3VCC4-F1
#
_cell.length_a   1.000
_cell.length_b   1.000
_cell.length_c   1.000
_cell.angle_alpha   90.00
_cell.angle_beta   90.00
_cell.angle_gamma   90.00
#
_symmetry.space_group_name_H-M   'P 1'
#
loop_
_entity.id
_entity.type
_entity.pdbx_description
1 polymer ?
#
loop_
_entity_poly.entity_id
_entity_poly.type
_entity_poly.pdbx_seq_one_letter_code
_entity_poly.pdbx_strand_id
1 'polypeptide(L)'
;MVNPGVLQQSQAMALPLPLNTSDNLSNQSPAALTLSPQASSIVPLSRQQLKQKMKAKMTKDEIRRKMEKVLKSGKYKMKVGRLIFWDFGGQYVYYTTHQTFMTYRALFLVVFDGSKGLHEQVPDVLCFPGQHMTPTPAVFLQHWVNCILTYCKAVYTGIPKILFVATHKDKVPKEDIETRRTELYSGVEELFKDHEGRGHLVIDNQIFVNATDKTDPEIDVLKKAITDLTFQHPCWGEAMPNASVPLELEIANLVAKGKQVLSLREVEELNSISKVSVLSNEELRDFLQFHHSLGKLIYFDTPQLRSYVIISPLLLVEVMRSFVTDIAFWPKKGLIRNTFERMSESGIIQRKDLYLIWEQKHFNKISPYKEFIFDMLIHLDILSEQRRYDITTGSRLPVENFFVPCMLTQRNDTRFMTHECTPEKAISLAFVFKGTIIPPALPNRLISACLSMWTVKTYEGKQLLFSGFIGLSFDKAHDIVVCVEGNKILLYIVHETSNGLIVPDIATGIKECMYTTLERISEFYKSTVQATSISQKLPFHIEYACSRLECHIPEEAAFTTDEWICHKHKIVHTKEKWNIWNQDQEKEQCEEDCPGLQEDALIQIPSDIELQRFSSRFDETTIRELAIHLGMTFQEWDDLKSNNPRCVQIVKYRILVNWREKCSGTFKNMWNALTKMELTTHMLCQVKRIRKRQCDFNEEYLDLIPTDEILDKLAQVIGEVSFPLGIELGLPVTSLDIIQYKNGLNLVAECKEILFQWREDKKVKPTIGVLVQALVNVGRGARCLEEIIKTVGVKEYIPLEEVEEEKQGKFKTFLQKLNPFQ
;
A
#
# COMPACT_ATOMS: atom_id res chain seq x y z
N MET A 1 33.07 4.33 51.15
CA MET A 1 32.52 3.14 50.46
C MET A 1 31.10 3.45 50.04
N VAL A 2 30.76 3.29 48.75
CA VAL A 2 29.43 3.54 48.19
C VAL A 2 29.02 2.31 47.39
N ASN A 3 27.75 1.92 47.46
CA ASN A 3 27.27 0.64 46.96
C ASN A 3 27.20 0.65 45.40
N PRO A 4 27.95 -0.20 44.68
CA PRO A 4 27.95 -0.25 43.21
C PRO A 4 26.72 -1.04 42.70
N GLY A 5 25.53 -0.50 42.96
CA GLY A 5 24.25 -1.23 42.90
C GLY A 5 23.17 -0.64 42.00
N VAL A 6 23.52 0.25 41.05
CA VAL A 6 22.61 0.71 39.98
C VAL A 6 23.40 0.69 38.68
N LEU A 7 23.25 -0.39 37.91
CA LEU A 7 23.90 -0.56 36.61
C LEU A 7 23.40 0.48 35.60
N GLN A 8 24.30 0.97 34.75
CA GLN A 8 23.94 1.61 33.51
C GLN A 8 23.29 0.57 32.59
N GLN A 9 21.96 0.53 32.54
CA GLN A 9 21.25 -0.14 31.46
C GLN A 9 21.22 0.80 30.25
N SER A 10 22.09 0.54 29.27
CA SER A 10 21.81 0.91 27.88
C SER A 10 20.51 0.22 27.45
N GLN A 11 19.59 0.97 26.83
CA GLN A 11 18.32 0.41 26.37
C GLN A 11 18.46 0.06 24.89
N ALA A 12 19.19 -1.03 24.66
CA ALA A 12 19.38 -1.57 23.32
C ALA A 12 18.15 -2.32 22.85
N MET A 13 17.72 -2.04 21.62
CA MET A 13 16.73 -2.87 20.93
C MET A 13 17.34 -4.19 20.43
N ALA A 14 18.68 -4.27 20.33
CA ALA A 14 19.41 -5.32 19.63
C ALA A 14 20.54 -6.02 20.44
N LEU A 15 20.41 -6.17 21.77
CA LEU A 15 21.29 -7.06 22.55
C LEU A 15 20.63 -8.44 22.77
N PRO A 16 21.07 -9.51 22.08
CA PRO A 16 20.40 -10.80 22.09
C PRO A 16 20.79 -11.67 23.30
N LEU A 17 19.86 -12.52 23.72
CA LEU A 17 20.13 -13.71 24.55
C LEU A 17 19.76 -14.96 23.74
N PRO A 18 20.60 -16.01 23.70
CA PRO A 18 20.34 -17.18 22.86
C PRO A 18 19.14 -17.98 23.35
N LEU A 19 18.19 -18.27 22.45
CA LEU A 19 17.04 -19.14 22.66
C LEU A 19 17.45 -20.64 22.70
N ASN A 20 18.27 -21.01 23.68
CA ASN A 20 18.64 -22.40 23.94
C ASN A 20 17.44 -23.19 24.47
N THR A 21 16.80 -23.93 23.57
CA THR A 21 15.73 -24.89 23.87
C THR A 21 16.28 -26.31 23.87
N SER A 22 16.83 -26.71 25.01
CA SER A 22 17.24 -28.09 25.30
C SER A 22 16.62 -28.55 26.60
N ASP A 23 15.53 -29.32 26.51
CA ASP A 23 15.15 -30.31 27.51
C ASP A 23 14.45 -31.47 26.77
N ASN A 24 14.82 -32.70 27.11
CA ASN A 24 14.29 -33.90 26.46
C ASN A 24 13.03 -34.39 27.18
N LEU A 25 11.98 -34.70 26.42
CA LEU A 25 10.87 -35.49 26.92
C LEU A 25 11.36 -36.90 27.28
N SER A 26 11.33 -37.23 28.57
CA SER A 26 11.49 -38.59 29.07
C SER A 26 10.55 -38.83 30.25
N ASN A 27 9.91 -39.99 30.27
CA ASN A 27 8.77 -40.25 31.16
C ASN A 27 9.21 -40.57 32.60
N GLN A 28 8.86 -39.72 33.55
CA GLN A 28 8.59 -40.13 34.93
C GLN A 28 7.31 -39.45 35.45
N SER A 29 6.36 -40.26 35.90
CA SER A 29 5.08 -39.81 36.47
C SER A 29 5.27 -39.22 37.87
N PRO A 30 4.79 -38.00 38.17
CA PRO A 30 4.94 -37.41 39.50
C PRO A 30 4.12 -38.17 40.55
N ALA A 31 4.77 -38.64 41.61
CA ALA A 31 4.08 -39.09 42.82
C ALA A 31 3.45 -37.89 43.54
N ALA A 32 2.24 -38.06 44.09
CA ALA A 32 1.49 -36.97 44.68
C ALA A 32 2.11 -36.47 46.00
N LEU A 33 2.52 -35.20 46.04
CA LEU A 33 2.74 -34.45 47.27
C LEU A 33 1.76 -33.28 47.31
N THR A 34 0.72 -33.41 48.15
CA THR A 34 -0.32 -32.41 48.34
C THR A 34 0.22 -31.17 49.04
N LEU A 35 0.23 -30.02 48.34
CA LEU A 35 0.40 -28.70 48.95
C LEU A 35 -0.90 -27.91 48.81
N SER A 36 -1.37 -27.36 49.93
CA SER A 36 -2.68 -26.69 50.06
C SER A 36 -2.72 -25.32 49.38
N PRO A 37 -3.86 -24.91 48.79
CA PRO A 37 -4.01 -23.60 48.17
C PRO A 37 -4.11 -22.48 49.22
N GLN A 38 -3.00 -21.84 49.56
CA GLN A 38 -3.02 -20.57 50.30
C GLN A 38 -3.28 -19.39 49.35
N ALA A 39 -4.55 -19.17 49.01
CA ALA A 39 -4.99 -17.90 48.44
C ALA A 39 -4.90 -16.80 49.51
N SER A 40 -3.95 -15.88 49.37
CA SER A 40 -3.79 -14.73 50.26
C SER A 40 -4.89 -13.69 50.00
N SER A 41 -6.05 -13.91 50.60
CA SER A 41 -7.20 -12.99 50.55
C SER A 41 -6.88 -11.66 51.25
N ILE A 42 -6.40 -10.68 50.47
CA ILE A 42 -6.21 -9.30 50.94
C ILE A 42 -7.60 -8.69 51.17
N VAL A 43 -8.06 -8.70 52.43
CA VAL A 43 -9.31 -8.05 52.83
C VAL A 43 -9.21 -6.54 52.56
N PRO A 44 -10.13 -5.93 51.80
CA PRO A 44 -10.07 -4.51 51.49
C PRO A 44 -10.29 -3.67 52.76
N LEU A 45 -9.37 -2.75 53.04
CA LEU A 45 -9.48 -1.79 54.14
C LEU A 45 -10.75 -0.94 53.97
N SER A 46 -11.53 -0.81 55.05
CA SER A 46 -12.84 -0.14 54.97
C SER A 46 -12.72 1.36 54.63
N ARG A 47 -13.69 1.88 53.88
CA ARG A 47 -13.80 3.31 53.51
C ARG A 47 -13.78 4.25 54.73
N GLN A 48 -14.13 3.77 55.93
CA GLN A 48 -14.09 4.56 57.16
C GLN A 48 -12.68 4.63 57.77
N GLN A 49 -11.95 3.51 57.84
CA GLN A 49 -10.57 3.47 58.34
C GLN A 49 -9.60 4.32 57.50
N LEU A 50 -9.82 4.40 56.18
CA LEU A 50 -9.06 5.29 55.29
C LEU A 50 -9.34 6.78 55.58
N LYS A 51 -10.63 7.17 55.70
CA LYS A 51 -11.01 8.55 56.03
C LYS A 51 -10.44 9.03 57.36
N GLN A 52 -10.36 8.16 58.37
CA GLN A 52 -9.96 8.56 59.73
C GLN A 52 -8.46 8.93 59.86
N LYS A 53 -7.60 8.50 58.92
CA LYS A 53 -6.19 8.94 58.83
C LYS A 53 -5.98 10.27 58.08
N MET A 54 -7.04 10.88 57.53
CA MET A 54 -6.94 12.07 56.69
C MET A 54 -7.45 13.33 57.41
N LYS A 55 -6.56 14.06 58.07
CA LYS A 55 -6.77 15.46 58.48
C LYS A 55 -5.66 16.36 57.96
N ALA A 56 -6.02 17.61 57.66
CA ALA A 56 -5.24 18.65 56.98
C ALA A 56 -4.83 18.32 55.52
N LYS A 57 -5.56 18.91 54.55
CA LYS A 57 -4.96 19.24 53.24
C LYS A 57 -3.85 20.27 53.48
N MET A 58 -2.65 20.02 52.98
CA MET A 58 -1.57 21.01 52.98
C MET A 58 -1.78 22.04 51.86
N THR A 59 -1.28 23.26 52.09
CA THR A 59 -1.23 24.33 51.08
C THR A 59 -0.08 24.14 50.09
N LYS A 60 -0.18 24.77 48.90
CA LYS A 60 0.87 24.72 47.86
C LYS A 60 2.25 25.15 48.40
N ASP A 61 2.32 26.14 49.30
CA ASP A 61 3.58 26.62 49.87
C ASP A 61 4.17 25.72 50.95
N GLU A 62 3.36 24.99 51.70
CA GLU A 62 3.87 23.96 52.62
C GLU A 62 4.35 22.72 51.85
N ILE A 63 3.68 22.38 50.74
CA ILE A 63 4.11 21.34 49.78
C ILE A 63 5.47 21.74 49.18
N ARG A 64 5.59 22.95 48.64
CA ARG A 64 6.86 23.50 48.12
C ARG A 64 7.96 23.42 49.18
N ARG A 65 7.69 23.89 50.41
CA ARG A 65 8.67 23.83 51.51
C ARG A 65 9.04 22.40 51.92
N LYS A 66 8.15 21.40 51.79
CA LYS A 66 8.49 19.98 51.97
C LYS A 66 9.32 19.42 50.81
N MET A 67 8.97 19.70 49.55
CA MET A 67 9.75 19.26 48.38
C MET A 67 11.16 19.88 48.42
N GLU A 68 11.28 21.18 48.73
CA GLU A 68 12.57 21.83 48.97
C GLU A 68 13.33 21.16 50.11
N LYS A 69 12.69 20.79 51.24
CA LYS A 69 13.36 20.03 52.32
C LYS A 69 13.84 18.65 51.86
N VAL A 70 13.07 17.92 51.04
CA VAL A 70 13.46 16.61 50.51
C VAL A 70 14.63 16.72 49.54
N LEU A 71 14.62 17.70 48.63
CA LEU A 71 15.71 17.99 47.72
C LEU A 71 16.98 18.43 48.49
N LYS A 72 16.84 19.39 49.42
CA LYS A 72 17.94 19.87 50.28
C LYS A 72 18.47 18.79 51.23
N SER A 73 17.68 17.78 51.60
CA SER A 73 18.15 16.61 52.39
C SER A 73 19.13 15.71 51.63
N GLY A 74 19.25 15.88 50.31
CA GLY A 74 20.17 15.12 49.49
C GLY A 74 19.75 13.68 49.17
N LYS A 75 18.56 13.23 49.59
CA LYS A 75 17.99 11.93 49.19
C LYS A 75 17.77 11.81 47.67
N TYR A 76 17.49 12.93 47.00
CA TYR A 76 17.45 13.03 45.53
C TYR A 76 18.56 13.96 45.02
N LYS A 77 19.80 13.47 45.05
CA LYS A 77 20.96 14.14 44.42
C LYS A 77 21.11 13.73 42.95
N MET A 78 20.18 14.15 42.08
CA MET A 78 20.49 14.25 40.65
C MET A 78 21.41 15.46 40.41
N LYS A 79 22.71 15.26 40.71
CA LYS A 79 23.80 16.20 40.36
C LYS A 79 24.27 16.06 38.91
N VAL A 80 23.67 15.14 38.15
CA VAL A 80 24.03 14.76 36.78
C VAL A 80 22.74 14.67 35.98
N GLY A 81 22.71 15.25 34.78
CA GLY A 81 21.60 15.07 33.84
C GLY A 81 21.51 13.61 33.40
N ARG A 82 20.32 13.01 33.45
CA ARG A 82 20.14 11.62 33.05
C ARG A 82 20.01 11.52 31.53
N LEU A 83 21.12 11.20 30.86
CA LEU A 83 21.08 10.71 29.48
C LEU A 83 20.44 9.31 29.45
N ILE A 84 19.65 9.04 28.40
CA ILE A 84 19.10 7.72 28.08
C ILE A 84 19.50 7.43 26.64
N PHE A 85 20.34 6.43 26.45
CA PHE A 85 20.77 5.99 25.12
C PHE A 85 19.85 4.86 24.64
N TRP A 86 19.17 5.13 23.53
CA TRP A 86 18.47 4.14 22.71
C TRP A 86 19.40 3.71 21.59
N ASP A 87 19.57 2.40 21.44
CA ASP A 87 20.34 1.80 20.36
C ASP A 87 19.37 1.08 19.41
N PHE A 88 19.25 1.62 18.20
CA PHE A 88 18.31 1.20 17.14
C PHE A 88 19.03 0.25 16.19
N GLY A 89 18.50 -0.95 16.00
CA GLY A 89 19.17 -2.01 15.24
C GLY A 89 19.39 -1.63 13.77
N GLY A 90 20.64 -1.68 13.31
CA GLY A 90 21.01 -1.38 11.91
C GLY A 90 20.52 -2.42 10.88
N GLN A 91 19.93 -3.52 11.32
CA GLN A 91 19.35 -4.54 10.44
C GLN A 91 17.96 -4.11 9.96
N TYR A 92 17.72 -4.26 8.65
CA TYR A 92 16.48 -3.85 7.97
C TYR A 92 15.19 -4.27 8.70
N VAL A 93 15.16 -5.48 9.27
CA VAL A 93 13.99 -6.03 9.98
C VAL A 93 13.47 -5.12 11.11
N TYR A 94 14.34 -4.34 11.76
CA TYR A 94 13.94 -3.49 12.88
C TYR A 94 13.37 -2.13 12.45
N TYR A 95 13.57 -1.71 11.20
CA TYR A 95 13.30 -0.32 10.77
C TYR A 95 11.82 0.09 10.91
N THR A 96 10.88 -0.84 10.75
CA THR A 96 9.43 -0.59 10.95
C THR A 96 9.06 -0.40 12.43
N THR A 97 9.92 -0.81 13.37
CA THR A 97 9.68 -0.63 14.82
C THR A 97 10.17 0.72 15.36
N HIS A 98 11.17 1.33 14.71
CA HIS A 98 11.90 2.51 15.19
C HIS A 98 10.99 3.73 15.38
N GLN A 99 9.96 3.88 14.52
CA GLN A 99 8.95 4.93 14.59
C GLN A 99 8.26 5.09 15.95
N THR A 100 8.23 4.02 16.78
CA THR A 100 7.56 4.07 18.09
C THR A 100 8.35 4.83 19.17
N PHE A 101 9.68 4.96 18.99
CA PHE A 101 10.57 5.56 19.98
C PHE A 101 11.23 6.87 19.50
N MET A 102 11.04 7.23 18.22
CA MET A 102 11.52 8.50 17.67
C MET A 102 10.67 9.67 18.17
N THR A 103 11.32 10.71 18.69
CA THR A 103 10.67 11.93 19.20
C THR A 103 11.53 13.15 18.87
N TYR A 104 10.88 14.27 18.52
CA TYR A 104 11.55 15.53 18.17
C TYR A 104 12.38 16.13 19.34
N ARG A 105 12.10 15.65 20.56
CA ARG A 105 12.79 16.01 21.81
C ARG A 105 14.14 15.28 21.99
N ALA A 106 14.51 14.39 21.07
CA ALA A 106 15.78 13.67 21.10
C ALA A 106 16.87 14.34 20.23
N LEU A 107 18.12 14.14 20.63
CA LEU A 107 19.29 14.30 19.78
C LEU A 107 19.59 12.95 19.11
N PHE A 108 19.73 12.93 17.79
CA PHE A 108 20.05 11.72 17.04
C PHE A 108 21.52 11.69 16.65
N LEU A 109 22.11 10.49 16.66
CA LEU A 109 23.47 10.24 16.21
C LEU A 109 23.42 9.25 15.05
N VAL A 110 23.79 9.68 13.85
CA VAL A 110 23.90 8.82 12.67
C VAL A 110 25.35 8.36 12.56
N VAL A 111 25.57 7.12 12.98
CA VAL A 111 26.90 6.49 13.10
C VAL A 111 27.20 5.68 11.85
N PHE A 112 28.36 5.89 11.21
CA PHE A 112 28.72 5.22 9.96
C PHE A 112 30.21 4.84 9.89
N ASP A 113 30.57 3.93 8.97
CA ASP A 113 31.95 3.46 8.76
C ASP A 113 32.72 4.48 7.90
N GLY A 114 33.66 5.21 8.51
CA GLY A 114 34.50 6.21 7.84
C GLY A 114 35.73 5.64 7.13
N SER A 115 36.03 4.35 7.29
CA SER A 115 37.08 3.69 6.50
C SER A 115 36.66 3.46 5.04
N LYS A 116 35.36 3.56 4.75
CA LYS A 116 34.73 3.30 3.45
C LYS A 116 34.37 4.58 2.70
N GLY A 117 34.24 4.48 1.38
CA GLY A 117 33.71 5.56 0.55
C GLY A 117 32.18 5.65 0.62
N LEU A 118 31.60 6.85 0.56
CA LEU A 118 30.13 7.03 0.60
C LEU A 118 29.37 6.34 -0.55
N HIS A 119 30.05 6.12 -1.68
CA HIS A 119 29.53 5.43 -2.87
C HIS A 119 30.13 4.02 -3.05
N GLU A 120 30.87 3.51 -2.06
CA GLU A 120 31.35 2.13 -2.03
C GLU A 120 30.15 1.18 -1.85
N GLN A 121 30.10 0.10 -2.62
CA GLN A 121 29.06 -0.92 -2.45
C GLN A 121 29.25 -1.69 -1.15
N VAL A 122 28.17 -1.93 -0.41
CA VAL A 122 28.19 -2.76 0.81
C VAL A 122 27.65 -4.16 0.49
N PRO A 123 28.51 -5.21 0.42
CA PRO A 123 28.06 -6.57 0.11
C PRO A 123 27.07 -7.11 1.15
N ASP A 124 26.31 -8.13 0.74
CA ASP A 124 25.51 -9.03 1.58
C ASP A 124 24.40 -8.43 2.46
N VAL A 125 24.21 -7.10 2.49
CA VAL A 125 23.06 -6.48 3.16
C VAL A 125 21.79 -6.64 2.31
N LEU A 126 20.68 -7.06 2.91
CA LEU A 126 19.38 -7.09 2.24
C LEU A 126 18.97 -5.68 1.81
N CYS A 127 18.50 -5.54 0.57
CA CYS A 127 18.22 -4.24 -0.02
C CYS A 127 17.02 -3.56 0.66
N PHE A 128 16.98 -2.23 0.57
CA PHE A 128 15.81 -1.45 0.95
C PHE A 128 14.58 -1.79 0.10
N PRO A 129 13.36 -1.44 0.56
CA PRO A 129 12.14 -1.57 -0.23
C PRO A 129 12.32 -1.05 -1.67
N GLY A 130 12.07 -1.93 -2.65
CA GLY A 130 12.20 -1.63 -4.09
C GLY A 130 13.59 -1.32 -4.63
N GLN A 131 14.68 -1.48 -3.85
CA GLN A 131 16.03 -1.23 -4.37
C GLN A 131 16.66 -2.48 -4.99
N HIS A 132 16.89 -2.43 -6.30
CA HIS A 132 17.55 -3.48 -7.07
C HIS A 132 19.09 -3.42 -7.06
N MET A 133 19.69 -2.36 -6.50
CA MET A 133 21.15 -2.17 -6.42
C MET A 133 21.73 -2.51 -5.05
N THR A 134 23.00 -2.94 -5.01
CA THR A 134 23.78 -3.07 -3.78
C THR A 134 23.83 -1.70 -3.07
N PRO A 135 23.39 -1.59 -1.80
CA PRO A 135 23.32 -0.29 -1.13
C PRO A 135 24.72 0.24 -0.81
N THR A 136 24.87 1.56 -0.79
CA THR A 136 26.10 2.27 -0.38
C THR A 136 25.89 3.01 0.94
N PRO A 137 26.95 3.44 1.67
CA PRO A 137 26.79 4.22 2.89
C PRO A 137 25.91 5.47 2.70
N ALA A 138 26.01 6.16 1.56
CA ALA A 138 25.16 7.31 1.22
C ALA A 138 23.65 6.97 1.29
N VAL A 139 23.24 5.80 0.78
CA VAL A 139 21.84 5.34 0.83
C VAL A 139 21.39 5.09 2.26
N PHE A 140 22.24 4.49 3.10
CA PHE A 140 21.94 4.31 4.52
C PHE A 140 21.82 5.65 5.26
N LEU A 141 22.72 6.60 5.01
CA LEU A 141 22.66 7.95 5.61
C LEU A 141 21.36 8.65 5.23
N GLN A 142 20.99 8.66 3.94
CA GLN A 142 19.74 9.24 3.47
C GLN A 142 18.52 8.57 4.09
N HIS A 143 18.49 7.23 4.18
CA HIS A 143 17.40 6.50 4.82
C HIS A 143 17.24 6.90 6.31
N TRP A 144 18.33 6.94 7.07
CA TRP A 144 18.27 7.26 8.51
C TRP A 144 17.82 8.70 8.75
N VAL A 145 18.37 9.68 8.02
CA VAL A 145 17.92 11.08 8.09
C VAL A 145 16.42 11.19 7.82
N ASN A 146 15.94 10.58 6.73
CA ASN A 146 14.53 10.68 6.36
C ASN A 146 13.60 9.94 7.33
N CYS A 147 13.99 8.80 7.90
CA CYS A 147 13.20 8.14 8.94
C CYS A 147 13.08 9.00 10.21
N ILE A 148 14.19 9.62 10.66
CA ILE A 148 14.18 10.51 11.83
C ILE A 148 13.21 11.69 11.58
N LEU A 149 13.31 12.35 10.43
CA LEU A 149 12.46 13.49 10.08
C LEU A 149 10.99 13.10 9.85
N THR A 150 10.74 11.91 9.29
CA THR A 150 9.39 11.38 9.06
C THR A 150 8.66 11.07 10.36
N TYR A 151 9.31 10.38 11.30
CA TYR A 151 8.63 9.84 12.49
C TYR A 151 8.62 10.81 13.68
N CYS A 152 9.43 11.87 13.67
CA CYS A 152 9.37 12.93 14.67
C CYS A 152 8.13 13.82 14.46
N LYS A 153 7.00 13.46 15.09
CA LYS A 153 5.65 14.05 14.90
C LYS A 153 5.52 15.59 15.00
N ALA A 154 6.52 16.33 15.48
CA ALA A 154 6.56 17.79 15.46
C ALA A 154 7.96 18.27 15.04
N VAL A 155 8.14 18.56 13.76
CA VAL A 155 9.41 19.01 13.17
C VAL A 155 9.39 20.54 13.09
N TYR A 156 10.18 21.19 13.92
CA TYR A 156 10.44 22.64 13.87
C TYR A 156 11.73 22.89 13.08
N THR A 157 11.92 24.07 12.50
CA THR A 157 13.11 24.39 11.68
C THR A 157 14.42 24.03 12.40
N GLY A 158 15.06 22.93 11.99
CA GLY A 158 16.30 22.42 12.58
C GLY A 158 16.17 21.62 13.89
N ILE A 159 14.98 21.18 14.29
CA ILE A 159 14.69 20.26 15.41
C ILE A 159 13.81 19.09 14.91
N PRO A 160 14.21 17.81 15.05
CA PRO A 160 15.33 17.30 15.84
C PRO A 160 16.71 17.67 15.26
N LYS A 161 17.76 17.55 16.07
CA LYS A 161 19.15 17.63 15.60
C LYS A 161 19.69 16.24 15.29
N ILE A 162 20.40 16.14 14.18
CA ILE A 162 20.99 14.91 13.66
C ILE A 162 22.50 15.14 13.52
N LEU A 163 23.28 14.51 14.40
CA LEU A 163 24.74 14.59 14.41
C LEU A 163 25.33 13.39 13.68
N PHE A 164 26.17 13.64 12.67
CA PHE A 164 26.91 12.58 11.99
C PHE A 164 28.17 12.21 12.79
N VAL A 165 28.48 10.92 12.84
CA VAL A 165 29.67 10.38 13.54
C VAL A 165 30.32 9.29 12.69
N ALA A 166 31.47 9.60 12.11
CA ALA A 166 32.30 8.63 11.39
C ALA A 166 33.06 7.75 12.40
N THR A 167 33.16 6.45 12.11
CA THR A 167 33.81 5.44 12.95
C THR A 167 34.85 4.64 12.19
N HIS A 168 35.62 3.79 12.88
CA HIS A 168 36.73 3.01 12.33
C HIS A 168 37.94 3.82 11.85
N LYS A 169 38.25 4.93 12.53
CA LYS A 169 39.47 5.72 12.27
C LYS A 169 40.75 4.87 12.38
N ASP A 170 40.73 3.81 13.20
CA ASP A 170 41.76 2.78 13.34
C ASP A 170 42.07 1.98 12.06
N LYS A 171 41.16 1.95 11.07
CA LYS A 171 41.35 1.27 9.79
C LYS A 171 41.91 2.18 8.68
N VAL A 172 42.10 3.47 8.95
CA VAL A 172 42.66 4.45 7.99
C VAL A 172 44.13 4.70 8.35
N PRO A 173 45.06 4.75 7.37
CA PRO A 173 46.45 5.18 7.62
C PRO A 173 46.49 6.52 8.34
N LYS A 174 47.41 6.71 9.30
CA LYS A 174 47.40 7.88 10.19
C LYS A 174 47.62 9.20 9.44
N GLU A 175 48.40 9.11 8.38
CA GLU A 175 48.68 10.13 7.37
C GLU A 175 47.43 10.56 6.58
N ASP A 176 46.46 9.65 6.36
CA ASP A 176 45.27 9.88 5.52
C ASP A 176 44.03 10.29 6.32
N ILE A 177 44.05 10.23 7.67
CA ILE A 177 42.87 10.46 8.53
C ILE A 177 42.15 11.79 8.25
N GLU A 178 42.91 12.89 8.13
CA GLU A 178 42.34 14.23 7.93
C GLU A 178 41.88 14.46 6.48
N THR A 179 42.58 13.86 5.51
CA THR A 179 42.15 13.79 4.11
C THR A 179 40.81 13.07 4.02
N ARG A 180 40.71 11.86 4.59
CA ARG A 180 39.48 11.06 4.62
C ARG A 180 38.36 11.74 5.41
N ARG A 181 38.65 12.42 6.52
CA ARG A 181 37.65 13.24 7.23
C ARG A 181 37.06 14.29 6.29
N THR A 182 37.92 15.02 5.58
CA THR A 182 37.51 16.07 4.63
C THR A 182 36.68 15.49 3.47
N GLU A 183 37.12 14.37 2.88
CA GLU A 183 36.40 13.63 1.84
C GLU A 183 34.99 13.22 2.29
N LEU A 184 34.87 12.58 3.47
CA LEU A 184 33.61 12.11 4.01
C LEU A 184 32.65 13.26 4.28
N TYR A 185 33.09 14.29 5.01
CA TYR A 185 32.19 15.36 5.44
C TYR A 185 31.82 16.32 4.31
N SER A 186 32.72 16.54 3.32
CA SER A 186 32.33 17.22 2.07
C SER A 186 31.34 16.39 1.25
N GLY A 187 31.50 15.06 1.23
CA GLY A 187 30.56 14.15 0.58
C GLY A 187 29.20 14.11 1.26
N VAL A 188 29.15 14.15 2.61
CA VAL A 188 27.89 14.25 3.38
C VAL A 188 27.23 15.62 3.16
N GLU A 189 27.99 16.70 3.07
CA GLU A 189 27.45 18.03 2.75
C GLU A 189 26.77 18.03 1.37
N GLU A 190 27.47 17.60 0.32
CA GLU A 190 26.91 17.56 -1.05
C GLU A 190 25.71 16.58 -1.15
N LEU A 191 25.74 15.45 -0.43
CA LEU A 191 24.65 14.46 -0.38
C LEU A 191 23.33 15.00 0.21
N PHE A 192 23.39 16.05 1.03
CA PHE A 192 22.24 16.65 1.71
C PHE A 192 22.01 18.13 1.41
N LYS A 193 22.82 18.74 0.54
CA LYS A 193 22.81 20.15 0.13
C LYS A 193 21.43 20.69 -0.23
N ASP A 194 20.75 20.01 -1.16
CA ASP A 194 19.41 20.35 -1.64
C ASP A 194 18.30 19.56 -0.90
N HIS A 195 18.62 18.90 0.22
CA HIS A 195 17.68 18.08 0.98
C HIS A 195 16.82 18.94 1.91
N GLU A 196 15.49 18.72 1.91
CA GLU A 196 14.53 19.45 2.75
C GLU A 196 14.93 19.44 4.25
N GLY A 197 15.60 18.37 4.69
CA GLY A 197 16.10 18.18 6.04
C GLY A 197 17.41 18.90 6.38
N ARG A 198 18.07 19.62 5.46
CA ARG A 198 19.45 20.14 5.64
C ARG A 198 19.67 20.95 6.92
N GLY A 199 18.67 21.73 7.37
CA GLY A 199 18.76 22.54 8.61
C GLY A 199 18.78 21.73 9.93
N HIS A 200 18.47 20.44 9.87
CA HIS A 200 18.51 19.51 11.01
C HIS A 200 19.89 18.89 11.24
N LEU A 201 20.72 18.92 10.19
CA LEU A 201 21.99 18.21 10.13
C LEU A 201 23.10 19.02 10.78
N VAL A 202 23.90 18.35 11.61
CA VAL A 202 25.12 18.88 12.23
C VAL A 202 26.31 18.18 11.58
N ILE A 203 26.90 18.86 10.59
CA ILE A 203 27.97 18.35 9.71
C ILE A 203 29.32 18.99 10.11
N ASP A 204 29.31 20.28 10.47
CA ASP A 204 30.47 21.11 10.81
C ASP A 204 31.39 20.54 11.91
N ASN A 205 30.87 19.67 12.78
CA ASN A 205 31.64 19.02 13.84
C ASN A 205 32.64 17.95 13.33
N GLN A 206 32.46 17.45 12.10
CA GLN A 206 33.35 16.51 11.37
C GLN A 206 33.91 15.32 12.19
N ILE A 207 33.12 14.79 13.12
CA ILE A 207 33.59 13.84 14.15
C ILE A 207 34.03 12.52 13.51
N PHE A 208 35.27 12.10 13.77
CA PHE A 208 35.82 10.82 13.29
C PHE A 208 36.53 10.06 14.41
N VAL A 209 35.90 8.99 14.92
CA VAL A 209 36.38 8.27 16.12
C VAL A 209 36.93 6.88 15.81
N ASN A 210 37.94 6.48 16.57
CA ASN A 210 38.26 5.08 16.84
C ASN A 210 37.38 4.63 18.01
N ALA A 211 36.26 3.97 17.73
CA ALA A 211 35.34 3.49 18.76
C ALA A 211 35.92 2.37 19.65
N THR A 212 37.07 1.79 19.30
CA THR A 212 37.77 0.79 20.12
C THR A 212 38.68 1.41 21.19
N ASP A 213 39.12 2.66 20.98
CA ASP A 213 40.01 3.37 21.89
C ASP A 213 39.26 4.44 22.70
N LYS A 214 39.14 4.21 24.01
CA LYS A 214 38.48 5.14 24.95
C LYS A 214 39.30 6.39 25.26
N THR A 215 40.54 6.46 24.77
CA THR A 215 41.48 7.59 24.94
C THR A 215 41.67 8.42 23.67
N ASP A 216 40.99 8.07 22.57
CA ASP A 216 40.92 8.89 21.36
C ASP A 216 40.34 10.28 21.68
N PRO A 217 41.06 11.40 21.42
CA PRO A 217 40.58 12.75 21.70
C PRO A 217 39.22 13.10 21.07
N GLU A 218 38.89 12.50 19.92
CA GLU A 218 37.61 12.73 19.24
C GLU A 218 36.40 12.19 20.03
N ILE A 219 36.62 11.28 20.99
CA ILE A 219 35.59 10.82 21.92
C ILE A 219 35.20 11.94 22.91
N ASP A 220 36.12 12.84 23.26
CA ASP A 220 35.80 14.03 24.08
C ASP A 220 35.18 15.16 23.24
N VAL A 221 35.58 15.31 21.97
CA VAL A 221 34.89 16.18 20.99
C VAL A 221 33.43 15.74 20.84
N LEU A 222 33.17 14.44 20.70
CA LEU A 222 31.83 13.86 20.62
C LEU A 222 31.01 14.11 21.91
N LYS A 223 31.58 13.89 23.09
CA LYS A 223 30.91 14.21 24.37
C LYS A 223 30.54 15.69 24.45
N LYS A 224 31.44 16.59 24.02
CA LYS A 224 31.19 18.03 23.99
C LYS A 224 30.06 18.37 23.00
N ALA A 225 30.10 17.83 21.78
CA ALA A 225 29.05 18.02 20.78
C ALA A 225 27.66 17.60 21.28
N ILE A 226 27.56 16.39 21.86
CA ILE A 226 26.32 15.89 22.49
C ILE A 226 25.84 16.84 23.59
N THR A 227 26.76 17.29 24.45
CA THR A 227 26.45 18.15 25.60
C THR A 227 25.95 19.53 25.15
N ASP A 228 26.65 20.18 24.23
CA ASP A 228 26.32 21.50 23.71
C ASP A 228 24.97 21.49 22.97
N LEU A 229 24.76 20.52 22.07
CA LEU A 229 23.50 20.36 21.34
C LEU A 229 22.32 20.05 22.29
N THR A 230 22.55 19.31 23.37
CA THR A 230 21.53 19.03 24.39
C THR A 230 21.15 20.30 25.16
N PHE A 231 22.12 21.15 25.52
CA PHE A 231 21.85 22.43 26.20
C PHE A 231 21.23 23.49 25.27
N GLN A 232 21.47 23.41 23.96
CA GLN A 232 20.89 24.28 22.94
C GLN A 232 19.48 23.86 22.49
N HIS A 233 19.01 22.65 22.86
CA HIS A 233 17.70 22.16 22.44
C HIS A 233 16.57 23.02 23.05
N PRO A 234 15.58 23.51 22.27
CA PRO A 234 14.56 24.44 22.77
C PRO A 234 13.72 23.93 23.95
N CYS A 235 13.57 22.61 24.11
CA CYS A 235 12.86 22.02 25.25
C CYS A 235 13.73 21.89 26.51
N TRP A 236 15.02 22.27 26.46
CA TRP A 236 15.89 22.21 27.63
C TRP A 236 15.54 23.31 28.64
N GLY A 237 15.33 22.92 29.89
CA GLY A 237 14.92 23.85 30.95
C GLY A 237 13.41 24.13 31.03
N GLU A 238 12.58 23.44 30.24
CA GLU A 238 11.11 23.49 30.38
C GLU A 238 10.66 23.23 31.84
N ALA A 239 9.79 24.10 32.35
CA ALA A 239 9.35 24.05 33.74
C ALA A 239 8.33 22.92 33.99
N MET A 240 8.77 21.86 34.66
CA MET A 240 7.92 20.71 34.98
C MET A 240 6.92 21.00 36.12
N PRO A 241 5.63 20.64 35.99
CA PRO A 241 4.67 20.79 37.07
C PRO A 241 5.06 19.97 38.29
N ASN A 242 5.29 20.64 39.43
CA ASN A 242 5.56 19.99 40.71
C ASN A 242 4.45 19.00 41.15
N ALA A 243 3.25 19.16 40.58
CA ALA A 243 2.11 18.27 40.82
C ALA A 243 2.27 16.86 40.21
N SER A 244 3.10 16.72 39.17
CA SER A 244 3.34 15.49 38.42
C SER A 244 4.37 14.57 39.08
N VAL A 245 5.37 15.16 39.75
CA VAL A 245 6.52 14.45 40.37
C VAL A 245 6.10 13.31 41.31
N PRO A 246 5.07 13.43 42.18
CA PRO A 246 4.66 12.34 43.06
C PRO A 246 4.20 11.09 42.29
N LEU A 247 3.44 11.28 41.21
CA LEU A 247 2.93 10.17 40.37
C LEU A 247 4.06 9.55 39.55
N GLU A 248 4.95 10.36 38.98
CA GLU A 248 6.15 9.89 38.28
C GLU A 248 7.02 9.00 39.19
N LEU A 249 7.23 9.40 40.45
CA LEU A 249 8.02 8.64 41.41
C LEU A 249 7.37 7.31 41.82
N GLU A 250 6.05 7.26 42.00
CA GLU A 250 5.38 5.98 42.31
C GLU A 250 5.29 5.04 41.10
N ILE A 251 5.15 5.58 39.88
CA ILE A 251 5.31 4.80 38.64
C ILE A 251 6.73 4.24 38.54
N ALA A 252 7.76 5.05 38.80
CA ALA A 252 9.15 4.58 38.83
C ALA A 252 9.39 3.50 39.91
N ASN A 253 8.75 3.62 41.08
CA ASN A 253 8.79 2.59 42.14
C ASN A 253 8.13 1.27 41.70
N LEU A 254 7.13 1.30 40.81
CA LEU A 254 6.47 0.11 40.26
C LEU A 254 7.30 -0.54 39.14
N VAL A 255 7.92 0.26 38.27
CA VAL A 255 8.88 -0.22 37.27
C VAL A 255 10.08 -0.89 37.95
N ALA A 256 10.62 -0.29 39.02
CA ALA A 256 11.70 -0.88 39.81
C ALA A 256 11.32 -2.20 40.52
N LYS A 257 10.02 -2.48 40.69
CA LYS A 257 9.48 -3.76 41.18
C LYS A 257 9.11 -4.73 40.05
N GLY A 258 9.38 -4.39 38.80
CA GLY A 258 9.12 -5.23 37.63
C GLY A 258 7.71 -5.14 37.03
N LYS A 259 6.84 -4.23 37.49
CA LYS A 259 5.54 -4.01 36.83
C LYS A 259 5.74 -3.14 35.57
N GLN A 260 5.28 -3.64 34.42
CA GLN A 260 5.49 -3.00 33.10
C GLN A 260 4.24 -2.32 32.52
N VAL A 261 3.04 -2.73 32.94
CA VAL A 261 1.74 -2.19 32.48
C VAL A 261 0.90 -1.82 33.70
N LEU A 262 0.08 -0.78 33.60
CA LEU A 262 -1.05 -0.51 34.48
C LEU A 262 -2.31 -0.36 33.64
N SER A 263 -3.46 -0.77 34.17
CA SER A 263 -4.75 -0.27 33.67
C SER A 263 -4.87 1.24 33.97
N LEU A 264 -5.63 1.98 33.16
CA LEU A 264 -5.89 3.40 33.42
C LEU A 264 -6.48 3.61 34.83
N ARG A 265 -7.33 2.69 35.27
CA ARG A 265 -7.89 2.68 36.63
C ARG A 265 -6.83 2.52 37.73
N GLU A 266 -5.81 1.67 37.54
CA GLU A 266 -4.69 1.61 38.49
C GLU A 266 -3.92 2.94 38.55
N VAL A 267 -3.80 3.66 37.43
CA VAL A 267 -3.18 4.99 37.38
C VAL A 267 -4.05 6.05 38.09
N GLU A 268 -5.37 6.01 37.90
CA GLU A 268 -6.33 6.86 38.64
C GLU A 268 -6.29 6.58 40.14
N GLU A 269 -6.25 5.31 40.56
CA GLU A 269 -6.14 4.91 41.96
C GLU A 269 -4.80 5.36 42.57
N LEU A 270 -3.67 5.22 41.86
CA LEU A 270 -2.36 5.74 42.27
C LEU A 270 -2.33 7.27 42.40
N ASN A 271 -2.93 7.99 41.45
CA ASN A 271 -3.08 9.44 41.49
C ASN A 271 -3.91 9.86 42.73
N SER A 272 -5.01 9.16 43.01
CA SER A 272 -5.92 9.48 44.13
C SER A 272 -5.28 9.36 45.53
N ILE A 273 -4.27 8.50 45.68
CA ILE A 273 -3.54 8.32 46.96
C ILE A 273 -2.32 9.24 47.11
N SER A 274 -2.07 10.12 46.12
CA SER A 274 -0.98 11.11 46.17
C SER A 274 -1.13 12.04 47.39
N LYS A 275 -0.13 12.00 48.27
CA LYS A 275 -0.09 12.79 49.53
C LYS A 275 0.31 14.26 49.32
N VAL A 276 0.44 14.69 48.07
CA VAL A 276 1.02 15.97 47.66
C VAL A 276 0.08 16.70 46.70
N SER A 277 -0.36 16.02 45.66
CA SER A 277 -1.17 16.58 44.57
C SER A 277 -1.89 15.45 43.85
N VAL A 278 -3.23 15.49 43.85
CA VAL A 278 -4.05 14.65 42.98
C VAL A 278 -4.33 15.47 41.73
N LEU A 279 -3.95 14.95 40.56
CA LEU A 279 -4.26 15.53 39.26
C LEU A 279 -5.75 15.33 38.96
N SER A 280 -6.40 16.30 38.33
CA SER A 280 -7.71 16.10 37.69
C SER A 280 -7.61 15.11 36.50
N ASN A 281 -8.75 14.66 35.98
CA ASN A 281 -8.78 13.72 34.85
C ASN A 281 -8.20 14.31 33.55
N GLU A 282 -8.15 15.65 33.44
CA GLU A 282 -7.55 16.39 32.34
C GLU A 282 -6.02 16.47 32.53
N GLU A 283 -5.57 17.02 33.67
CA GLU A 283 -4.14 17.05 34.06
C GLU A 283 -3.48 15.65 34.06
N LEU A 284 -4.25 14.58 34.33
CA LEU A 284 -3.77 13.19 34.27
C LEU A 284 -3.58 12.69 32.83
N ARG A 285 -4.42 13.12 31.88
CA ARG A 285 -4.21 12.82 30.45
C ARG A 285 -3.01 13.61 29.93
N ASP A 286 -2.90 14.88 30.27
CA ASP A 286 -1.75 15.71 29.94
C ASP A 286 -0.46 15.09 30.48
N PHE A 287 -0.47 14.63 31.74
CA PHE A 287 0.64 13.87 32.34
C PHE A 287 1.02 12.65 31.51
N LEU A 288 0.05 11.82 31.10
CA LEU A 288 0.31 10.60 30.33
C LEU A 288 0.81 10.91 28.91
N GLN A 289 0.15 11.82 28.18
CA GLN A 289 0.56 12.24 26.83
C GLN A 289 1.95 12.89 26.85
N PHE A 290 2.25 13.73 27.84
CA PHE A 290 3.57 14.32 28.01
C PHE A 290 4.65 13.27 28.32
N HIS A 291 4.41 12.34 29.25
CA HIS A 291 5.37 11.27 29.55
C HIS A 291 5.53 10.26 28.40
N HIS A 292 4.52 10.13 27.53
CA HIS A 292 4.64 9.42 26.25
C HIS A 292 5.56 10.17 25.27
N SER A 293 5.40 11.50 25.11
CA SER A 293 6.27 12.29 24.22
C SER A 293 7.76 12.33 24.65
N LEU A 294 8.02 12.13 25.95
CA LEU A 294 9.35 11.94 26.54
C LEU A 294 9.90 10.50 26.40
N GLY A 295 9.14 9.55 25.85
CA GLY A 295 9.53 8.14 25.78
C GLY A 295 9.69 7.45 27.14
N LYS A 296 9.09 7.99 28.21
CA LYS A 296 9.16 7.41 29.57
C LYS A 296 8.13 6.30 29.79
N LEU A 297 6.99 6.38 29.11
CA LEU A 297 5.91 5.39 29.09
C LEU A 297 5.25 5.37 27.70
N ILE A 298 4.30 4.46 27.48
CA ILE A 298 3.48 4.44 26.26
C ILE A 298 2.00 4.47 26.66
N TYR A 299 1.26 5.42 26.10
CA TYR A 299 -0.18 5.63 26.28
C TYR A 299 -0.76 6.22 25.00
N PHE A 300 -1.90 5.70 24.57
CA PHE A 300 -2.62 6.17 23.39
C PHE A 300 -4.03 6.57 23.82
N ASP A 301 -4.44 7.82 23.57
CA ASP A 301 -5.75 8.34 23.97
C ASP A 301 -6.89 7.94 22.99
N THR A 302 -6.77 6.76 22.37
CA THR A 302 -7.76 6.19 21.45
C THR A 302 -8.72 5.24 22.20
N PRO A 303 -9.99 5.11 21.81
CA PRO A 303 -10.97 4.30 22.53
C PRO A 303 -10.56 2.84 22.78
N GLN A 304 -9.80 2.25 21.84
CA GLN A 304 -9.33 0.86 21.89
C GLN A 304 -8.17 0.68 22.90
N LEU A 305 -7.25 1.66 22.98
CA LEU A 305 -5.99 1.52 23.71
C LEU A 305 -5.94 2.26 25.05
N ARG A 306 -6.81 3.26 25.25
CA ARG A 306 -6.91 4.09 26.48
C ARG A 306 -6.98 3.28 27.78
N SER A 307 -7.47 2.04 27.71
CA SER A 307 -7.61 1.12 28.86
C SER A 307 -6.31 0.81 29.60
N TYR A 308 -5.14 0.91 28.96
CA TYR A 308 -3.84 0.56 29.54
C TYR A 308 -2.74 1.60 29.29
N VAL A 309 -1.78 1.64 30.21
CA VAL A 309 -0.56 2.45 30.17
C VAL A 309 0.64 1.51 30.33
N ILE A 310 1.52 1.46 29.32
CA ILE A 310 2.79 0.73 29.41
C ILE A 310 3.78 1.63 30.15
N ILE A 311 3.85 1.49 31.48
CA ILE A 311 4.76 2.25 32.34
C ILE A 311 6.24 1.92 32.15
N SER A 312 6.57 0.83 31.44
CA SER A 312 7.94 0.47 31.07
C SER A 312 8.04 0.21 29.56
N PRO A 313 8.54 1.15 28.74
CA PRO A 313 8.69 1.01 27.30
C PRO A 313 9.49 -0.23 26.85
N LEU A 314 10.33 -0.77 27.73
CA LEU A 314 11.00 -2.05 27.53
C LEU A 314 10.03 -3.20 27.22
N LEU A 315 8.77 -3.16 27.70
CA LEU A 315 7.75 -4.16 27.32
C LEU A 315 7.55 -4.21 25.80
N LEU A 316 7.50 -3.05 25.15
CA LEU A 316 7.33 -2.97 23.70
C LEU A 316 8.53 -3.59 22.98
N VAL A 317 9.75 -3.40 23.49
CA VAL A 317 10.95 -4.07 22.99
C VAL A 317 10.90 -5.60 23.19
N GLU A 318 10.23 -6.08 24.26
CA GLU A 318 9.98 -7.52 24.44
C GLU A 318 8.92 -8.05 23.45
N VAL A 319 7.93 -7.24 23.09
CA VAL A 319 6.95 -7.56 22.05
C VAL A 319 7.61 -7.61 20.67
N MET A 320 8.38 -6.60 20.27
CA MET A 320 9.03 -6.57 18.95
C MET A 320 9.96 -7.77 18.75
N ARG A 321 10.89 -8.01 19.69
CA ARG A 321 11.87 -9.11 19.57
C ARG A 321 11.23 -10.51 19.50
N SER A 322 9.94 -10.64 19.81
CA SER A 322 9.24 -11.93 19.81
C SER A 322 8.91 -12.43 18.41
N PHE A 323 8.73 -11.53 17.42
CA PHE A 323 8.42 -11.89 16.03
C PHE A 323 9.13 -11.04 14.97
N VAL A 324 9.60 -9.84 15.32
CA VAL A 324 10.48 -9.01 14.47
C VAL A 324 11.92 -9.20 14.96
N THR A 325 12.66 -10.11 14.32
CA THR A 325 14.05 -10.41 14.70
C THR A 325 14.83 -11.06 13.56
N ASP A 326 16.14 -10.78 13.52
CA ASP A 326 17.08 -11.33 12.54
C ASP A 326 17.17 -12.87 12.55
N ILE A 327 17.47 -13.46 11.40
CA ILE A 327 17.58 -14.91 11.18
C ILE A 327 18.60 -15.61 12.09
N ALA A 328 19.64 -14.90 12.53
CA ALA A 328 20.62 -15.39 13.49
C ALA A 328 20.03 -15.72 14.87
N PHE A 329 18.84 -15.20 15.20
CA PHE A 329 18.18 -15.37 16.50
C PHE A 329 16.95 -16.28 16.47
N TRP A 330 16.55 -16.80 15.30
CA TRP A 330 15.40 -17.70 15.20
C TRP A 330 15.65 -19.03 15.95
N PRO A 331 14.61 -19.67 16.53
CA PRO A 331 14.75 -20.98 17.15
C PRO A 331 15.31 -22.03 16.18
N LYS A 332 16.16 -22.96 16.66
CA LYS A 332 16.85 -23.92 15.76
C LYS A 332 15.95 -24.98 15.13
N LYS A 333 14.73 -25.20 15.67
CA LYS A 333 13.76 -26.22 15.21
C LYS A 333 12.37 -25.99 15.85
N GLY A 334 11.34 -26.66 15.32
CA GLY A 334 10.00 -26.71 15.89
C GLY A 334 9.07 -25.60 15.37
N LEU A 335 7.78 -25.67 15.73
CA LEU A 335 6.69 -24.90 15.08
C LEU A 335 6.93 -23.37 14.99
N ILE A 336 7.62 -22.77 15.97
CA ILE A 336 7.98 -21.34 15.91
C ILE A 336 9.02 -21.06 14.80
N ARG A 337 10.01 -21.94 14.59
CA ARG A 337 10.97 -21.84 13.48
C ARG A 337 10.26 -21.89 12.13
N ASN A 338 9.34 -22.85 11.95
CA ASN A 338 8.51 -22.97 10.75
C ASN A 338 7.63 -21.72 10.51
N THR A 339 7.26 -21.00 11.58
CA THR A 339 6.52 -19.72 11.49
C THR A 339 7.43 -18.59 11.03
N PHE A 340 8.63 -18.46 11.59
CA PHE A 340 9.62 -17.49 11.11
C PHE A 340 10.02 -17.74 9.64
N GLU A 341 10.25 -18.99 9.25
CA GLU A 341 10.56 -19.35 7.86
C GLU A 341 9.42 -18.94 6.92
N ARG A 342 8.18 -19.40 7.18
CA ARG A 342 6.99 -19.02 6.41
C ARG A 342 6.75 -17.51 6.34
N MET A 343 6.99 -16.78 7.43
CA MET A 343 6.89 -15.32 7.47
C MET A 343 8.03 -14.64 6.69
N SER A 344 9.19 -15.28 6.54
CA SER A 344 10.31 -14.74 5.77
C SER A 344 10.09 -14.74 4.25
N GLU A 345 9.24 -15.65 3.76
CA GLU A 345 8.84 -15.78 2.36
C GLU A 345 7.56 -15.01 2.04
N SER A 346 6.57 -15.04 2.95
CA SER A 346 5.22 -14.49 2.70
C SER A 346 4.93 -13.18 3.43
N GLY A 347 5.76 -12.77 4.39
CA GLY A 347 5.48 -11.63 5.26
C GLY A 347 4.23 -11.81 6.15
N ILE A 348 3.60 -12.99 6.18
CA ILE A 348 2.32 -13.20 6.85
C ILE A 348 2.50 -14.02 8.14
N ILE A 349 1.87 -13.57 9.22
CA ILE A 349 1.75 -14.30 10.48
C ILE A 349 0.28 -14.44 10.89
N GLN A 350 -0.06 -15.57 11.51
CA GLN A 350 -1.43 -15.82 11.97
C GLN A 350 -1.58 -15.46 13.46
N ARG A 351 -2.77 -15.02 13.87
CA ARG A 351 -3.14 -14.67 15.27
C ARG A 351 -2.66 -15.72 16.28
N LYS A 352 -2.97 -16.99 16.00
CA LYS A 352 -2.59 -18.16 16.81
C LYS A 352 -1.07 -18.36 16.92
N ASP A 353 -0.30 -17.98 15.90
CA ASP A 353 1.14 -18.21 15.83
C ASP A 353 1.86 -17.20 16.74
N LEU A 354 1.36 -15.95 16.81
CA LEU A 354 1.78 -14.95 17.80
C LEU A 354 1.40 -15.35 19.23
N TYR A 355 0.21 -15.91 19.46
CA TYR A 355 -0.16 -16.44 20.78
C TYR A 355 0.83 -17.52 21.26
N LEU A 356 1.21 -18.47 20.40
CA LEU A 356 2.19 -19.53 20.68
C LEU A 356 3.59 -18.98 21.02
N ILE A 357 3.99 -17.89 20.35
CA ILE A 357 5.23 -17.15 20.63
C ILE A 357 5.15 -16.47 22.01
N TRP A 358 4.04 -15.79 22.33
CA TRP A 358 3.87 -15.06 23.60
C TRP A 358 3.64 -15.96 24.82
N GLU A 359 3.24 -17.22 24.60
CA GLU A 359 3.15 -18.27 25.63
C GLU A 359 4.53 -18.86 26.01
N GLN A 360 5.59 -18.58 25.25
CA GLN A 360 6.94 -19.00 25.64
C GLN A 360 7.35 -18.38 26.97
N LYS A 361 8.09 -19.13 27.80
CA LYS A 361 8.53 -18.71 29.15
C LYS A 361 9.25 -17.35 29.19
N HIS A 362 9.93 -16.97 28.11
CA HIS A 362 10.61 -15.67 27.97
C HIS A 362 9.63 -14.50 27.72
N PHE A 363 8.51 -14.75 27.06
CA PHE A 363 7.52 -13.76 26.63
C PHE A 363 6.23 -13.73 27.46
N ASN A 364 6.03 -14.68 28.39
CA ASN A 364 4.83 -14.85 29.22
C ASN A 364 4.29 -13.57 29.90
N LYS A 365 5.11 -12.53 30.12
CA LYS A 365 4.65 -11.20 30.60
C LYS A 365 3.66 -10.50 29.65
N ILE A 366 3.69 -10.84 28.36
CA ILE A 366 2.78 -10.37 27.30
C ILE A 366 1.42 -11.09 27.38
N SER A 367 1.40 -12.35 27.84
CA SER A 367 0.23 -13.23 27.84
C SER A 367 -1.05 -12.68 28.51
N PRO A 368 -0.99 -11.87 29.59
CA PRO A 368 -2.18 -11.24 30.17
C PRO A 368 -2.79 -10.09 29.33
N TYR A 369 -2.08 -9.60 28.31
CA TYR A 369 -2.42 -8.37 27.57
C TYR A 369 -2.54 -8.57 26.06
N LYS A 370 -2.56 -9.82 25.56
CA LYS A 370 -2.44 -10.20 24.14
C LYS A 370 -3.26 -9.32 23.18
N GLU A 371 -4.54 -9.08 23.46
CA GLU A 371 -5.41 -8.29 22.57
C GLU A 371 -5.04 -6.80 22.55
N PHE A 372 -4.78 -6.19 23.70
CA PHE A 372 -4.26 -4.82 23.77
C PHE A 372 -2.92 -4.67 23.04
N ILE A 373 -2.06 -5.70 23.08
CA ILE A 373 -0.80 -5.73 22.34
C ILE A 373 -1.04 -5.89 20.83
N PHE A 374 -2.03 -6.67 20.39
CA PHE A 374 -2.47 -6.73 18.99
C PHE A 374 -2.97 -5.37 18.50
N ASP A 375 -3.94 -4.77 19.18
CA ASP A 375 -4.51 -3.47 18.82
C ASP A 375 -3.42 -2.38 18.76
N MET A 376 -2.45 -2.43 19.67
CA MET A 376 -1.31 -1.52 19.70
C MET A 376 -0.37 -1.76 18.52
N LEU A 377 -0.05 -3.01 18.17
CA LEU A 377 0.81 -3.33 17.03
C LEU A 377 0.18 -2.94 15.68
N ILE A 378 -1.15 -2.97 15.59
CA ILE A 378 -1.93 -2.47 14.45
C ILE A 378 -1.90 -0.94 14.43
N HIS A 379 -2.12 -0.28 15.58
CA HIS A 379 -2.05 1.18 15.69
C HIS A 379 -0.65 1.77 15.42
N LEU A 380 0.40 0.96 15.59
CA LEU A 380 1.80 1.30 15.32
C LEU A 380 2.29 0.91 13.92
N ASP A 381 1.43 0.35 13.06
CA ASP A 381 1.78 -0.05 11.68
C ASP A 381 2.90 -1.10 11.58
N ILE A 382 2.99 -1.97 12.60
CA ILE A 382 3.92 -3.09 12.67
C ILE A 382 3.20 -4.41 12.33
N LEU A 383 1.88 -4.47 12.55
CA LEU A 383 0.98 -5.46 11.96
C LEU A 383 -0.03 -4.73 11.06
N SER A 384 -0.02 -5.01 9.75
CA SER A 384 -1.09 -4.54 8.86
C SER A 384 -2.19 -5.61 8.73
N GLU A 385 -3.46 -5.21 8.81
CA GLU A 385 -4.60 -6.13 8.75
C GLU A 385 -4.90 -6.60 7.31
N GLN A 386 -5.06 -7.91 7.09
CA GLN A 386 -5.63 -8.43 5.85
C GLN A 386 -7.17 -8.42 5.94
N ARG A 387 -7.79 -7.25 5.77
CA ARG A 387 -9.23 -7.03 5.93
C ARG A 387 -10.03 -7.63 4.77
N ARG A 388 -10.77 -8.71 5.04
CA ARG A 388 -11.64 -9.38 4.07
C ARG A 388 -13.11 -9.13 4.40
N TYR A 389 -13.95 -9.14 3.38
CA TYR A 389 -15.39 -8.92 3.48
C TYR A 389 -16.12 -10.09 2.84
N ASP A 390 -17.24 -10.50 3.44
CA ASP A 390 -18.12 -11.50 2.87
C ASP A 390 -18.86 -10.91 1.67
N ILE A 391 -18.71 -11.53 0.50
CA ILE A 391 -19.19 -10.99 -0.80
C ILE A 391 -20.73 -10.95 -0.85
N THR A 392 -21.41 -11.82 -0.11
CA THR A 392 -22.86 -11.96 -0.09
C THR A 392 -23.53 -10.94 0.85
N THR A 393 -22.96 -10.74 2.03
CA THR A 393 -23.54 -9.93 3.11
C THR A 393 -22.88 -8.56 3.30
N GLY A 394 -21.75 -8.30 2.64
CA GLY A 394 -20.92 -7.11 2.83
C GLY A 394 -20.23 -7.02 4.20
N SER A 395 -20.38 -8.05 5.05
CA SER A 395 -19.89 -8.01 6.43
C SER A 395 -18.39 -8.27 6.51
N ARG A 396 -17.68 -7.49 7.34
CA ARG A 396 -16.24 -7.67 7.59
C ARG A 396 -15.98 -9.01 8.29
N LEU A 397 -15.07 -9.81 7.73
CA LEU A 397 -14.64 -11.09 8.29
C LEU A 397 -13.60 -10.89 9.41
N PRO A 398 -13.47 -11.85 10.36
CA PRO A 398 -12.45 -11.81 11.40
C PRO A 398 -11.02 -11.77 10.83
N VAL A 399 -10.18 -10.89 11.40
CA VAL A 399 -8.78 -10.75 10.97
C VAL A 399 -7.91 -11.74 11.74
N GLU A 400 -7.60 -12.85 11.07
CA GLU A 400 -6.74 -13.94 11.55
C GLU A 400 -5.31 -13.90 10.99
N ASN A 401 -5.09 -13.18 9.89
CA ASN A 401 -3.79 -13.02 9.24
C ASN A 401 -3.35 -11.55 9.29
N PHE A 402 -2.09 -11.32 9.60
CA PHE A 402 -1.46 -10.01 9.63
C PHE A 402 -0.22 -9.99 8.74
N PHE A 403 -0.02 -8.88 8.05
CA PHE A 403 1.17 -8.63 7.24
C PHE A 403 2.24 -7.90 8.06
N VAL A 404 3.47 -8.42 8.01
CA VAL A 404 4.67 -7.99 8.74
C VAL A 404 5.78 -7.66 7.71
N PRO A 405 5.66 -6.55 6.97
CA PRO A 405 6.50 -6.27 5.80
C PRO A 405 8.01 -6.27 6.07
N CYS A 406 8.43 -5.87 7.28
CA CYS A 406 9.85 -5.87 7.67
C CYS A 406 10.43 -7.28 7.86
N MET A 407 9.60 -8.33 7.93
CA MET A 407 10.05 -9.71 7.97
C MET A 407 10.15 -10.37 6.59
N LEU A 408 9.77 -9.70 5.49
CA LEU A 408 10.11 -10.15 4.13
C LEU A 408 11.62 -10.02 3.90
N THR A 409 12.36 -11.12 4.09
CA THR A 409 13.82 -11.14 3.92
C THR A 409 14.29 -11.65 2.56
N GLN A 410 13.37 -12.07 1.68
CA GLN A 410 13.74 -12.42 0.30
C GLN A 410 13.97 -11.16 -0.55
N ARG A 411 15.04 -11.15 -1.36
CA ARG A 411 15.25 -10.16 -2.42
C ARG A 411 14.42 -10.55 -3.65
N ASN A 412 13.98 -9.56 -4.44
CA ASN A 412 13.48 -9.83 -5.79
C ASN A 412 14.67 -10.10 -6.74
N ASP A 413 15.01 -11.39 -6.89
CA ASP A 413 15.97 -11.92 -7.86
C ASP A 413 15.28 -12.56 -9.08
N THR A 414 13.96 -12.41 -9.19
CA THR A 414 13.16 -12.94 -10.31
C THR A 414 13.31 -12.06 -11.55
N ARG A 415 13.12 -12.65 -12.74
CA ARG A 415 13.17 -11.91 -14.00
C ARG A 415 11.83 -11.31 -14.43
N PHE A 416 10.83 -11.29 -13.54
CA PHE A 416 9.47 -10.83 -13.87
C PHE A 416 9.46 -9.40 -14.41
N MET A 417 10.13 -8.46 -13.71
CA MET A 417 10.19 -7.05 -14.15
C MET A 417 10.90 -6.88 -15.50
N THR A 418 11.84 -7.76 -15.87
CA THR A 418 12.60 -7.66 -17.12
C THR A 418 12.03 -8.47 -18.28
N HIS A 419 11.08 -9.38 -18.03
CA HIS A 419 10.46 -10.25 -19.04
C HIS A 419 8.96 -9.99 -19.27
N GLU A 420 8.25 -9.51 -18.23
CA GLU A 420 6.80 -9.34 -18.23
C GLU A 420 6.42 -7.85 -18.17
N CYS A 421 7.07 -7.05 -17.32
CA CYS A 421 6.85 -5.59 -17.27
C CYS A 421 7.60 -4.86 -18.40
N THR A 422 7.29 -5.16 -19.66
CA THR A 422 7.91 -4.54 -20.85
C THR A 422 6.95 -3.55 -21.54
N PRO A 423 7.44 -2.60 -22.36
CA PRO A 423 6.59 -1.63 -23.07
C PRO A 423 5.58 -2.23 -24.08
N GLU A 424 5.71 -3.51 -24.41
CA GLU A 424 4.82 -4.27 -25.29
C GLU A 424 3.71 -4.98 -24.50
N LYS A 425 4.00 -5.40 -23.25
CA LYS A 425 3.13 -6.19 -22.36
C LYS A 425 2.40 -5.39 -21.28
N ALA A 426 2.98 -4.27 -20.85
CA ALA A 426 2.51 -3.52 -19.69
C ALA A 426 2.19 -2.04 -19.99
N ILE A 427 1.24 -1.49 -19.23
CA ILE A 427 1.12 -0.04 -18.98
C ILE A 427 1.53 0.24 -17.54
N SER A 428 2.04 1.45 -17.26
CA SER A 428 2.27 1.89 -15.89
C SER A 428 1.94 3.37 -15.63
N LEU A 429 1.69 3.66 -14.36
CA LEU A 429 1.62 5.00 -13.79
C LEU A 429 2.40 5.04 -12.47
N ALA A 430 2.67 6.25 -11.99
CA ALA A 430 3.32 6.52 -10.72
C ALA A 430 2.45 7.44 -9.86
N PHE A 431 2.24 7.06 -8.59
CA PHE A 431 1.81 7.99 -7.55
C PHE A 431 3.06 8.64 -6.96
N VAL A 432 3.26 9.94 -7.24
CA VAL A 432 4.51 10.65 -6.94
C VAL A 432 4.29 11.65 -5.82
N PHE A 433 4.96 11.42 -4.69
CA PHE A 433 4.84 12.21 -3.48
C PHE A 433 5.78 13.42 -3.51
N LYS A 434 5.33 14.58 -3.01
CA LYS A 434 6.15 15.82 -3.04
C LYS A 434 7.41 15.77 -2.19
N GLY A 435 7.40 15.06 -1.06
CA GLY A 435 8.57 14.88 -0.20
C GLY A 435 9.57 13.89 -0.78
N THR A 436 10.84 14.03 -0.42
CA THR A 436 11.95 13.22 -1.01
C THR A 436 11.86 11.70 -0.78
N ILE A 437 11.18 11.24 0.29
CA ILE A 437 10.98 9.82 0.61
C ILE A 437 9.56 9.59 1.14
N ILE A 438 8.95 8.45 0.80
CA ILE A 438 7.65 8.01 1.32
C ILE A 438 7.84 7.35 2.71
N PRO A 439 7.02 7.68 3.73
CA PRO A 439 7.02 6.97 5.01
C PRO A 439 6.77 5.46 4.82
N PRO A 440 7.65 4.53 5.22
CA PRO A 440 7.51 3.10 4.97
C PRO A 440 6.15 2.48 5.36
N ALA A 441 5.51 3.00 6.41
CA ALA A 441 4.18 2.57 6.85
C ALA A 441 3.05 2.82 5.82
N LEU A 442 3.25 3.69 4.82
CA LEU A 442 2.28 3.99 3.76
C LEU A 442 2.24 2.89 2.67
N PRO A 443 3.32 2.55 1.96
CA PRO A 443 3.30 1.44 1.00
C PRO A 443 3.10 0.09 1.69
N ASN A 444 3.55 -0.09 2.94
CA ASN A 444 3.27 -1.28 3.74
C ASN A 444 1.76 -1.52 3.91
N ARG A 445 0.98 -0.46 4.19
CA ARG A 445 -0.50 -0.53 4.22
C ARG A 445 -1.10 -0.80 2.85
N LEU A 446 -0.59 -0.17 1.79
CA LEU A 446 -1.07 -0.42 0.42
C LEU A 446 -0.89 -1.89 0.04
N ILE A 447 0.30 -2.45 0.24
CA ILE A 447 0.61 -3.86 -0.03
C ILE A 447 -0.32 -4.77 0.81
N SER A 448 -0.58 -4.45 2.08
CA SER A 448 -1.54 -5.21 2.91
C SER A 448 -2.98 -5.13 2.40
N ALA A 449 -3.41 -3.99 1.84
CA ALA A 449 -4.70 -3.84 1.20
C ALA A 449 -4.77 -4.70 -0.08
N CYS A 450 -3.74 -4.66 -0.92
CA CYS A 450 -3.66 -5.49 -2.12
C CYS A 450 -3.69 -7.01 -1.78
N LEU A 451 -2.99 -7.44 -0.73
CA LEU A 451 -3.04 -8.81 -0.19
C LEU A 451 -4.41 -9.24 0.37
N SER A 452 -5.33 -8.29 0.58
CA SER A 452 -6.71 -8.58 0.96
C SER A 452 -7.67 -8.71 -0.23
N MET A 453 -7.28 -8.18 -1.39
CA MET A 453 -8.11 -8.10 -2.62
C MET A 453 -7.69 -9.13 -3.69
N TRP A 454 -6.39 -9.40 -3.84
CA TRP A 454 -5.84 -10.24 -4.91
C TRP A 454 -4.85 -11.29 -4.39
N THR A 455 -4.62 -12.32 -5.20
CA THR A 455 -3.66 -13.40 -4.92
C THR A 455 -2.27 -13.06 -5.44
N VAL A 456 -1.23 -13.27 -4.61
CA VAL A 456 0.18 -13.10 -5.00
C VAL A 456 0.53 -14.03 -6.16
N LYS A 457 1.11 -13.47 -7.23
CA LYS A 457 1.58 -14.22 -8.39
C LYS A 457 2.73 -15.14 -7.99
N THR A 458 2.79 -16.34 -8.56
CA THR A 458 3.98 -17.20 -8.48
C THR A 458 4.68 -17.20 -9.83
N TYR A 459 5.99 -16.92 -9.85
CA TYR A 459 6.84 -16.87 -11.06
C TYR A 459 8.22 -17.45 -10.75
N GLU A 460 8.80 -18.21 -11.68
CA GLU A 460 10.07 -18.95 -11.48
C GLU A 460 10.11 -19.80 -10.18
N GLY A 461 8.94 -20.25 -9.70
CA GLY A 461 8.78 -21.02 -8.45
C GLY A 461 8.73 -20.18 -7.16
N LYS A 462 8.83 -18.85 -7.23
CA LYS A 462 8.75 -17.93 -6.08
C LYS A 462 7.47 -17.13 -6.07
N GLN A 463 6.98 -16.77 -4.88
CA GLN A 463 5.91 -15.78 -4.75
C GLN A 463 6.48 -14.38 -4.99
N LEU A 464 5.78 -13.57 -5.80
CA LEU A 464 6.17 -12.20 -6.09
C LEU A 464 5.75 -11.25 -4.96
N LEU A 465 6.34 -11.43 -3.78
CA LEU A 465 6.11 -10.58 -2.62
C LEU A 465 7.45 -10.35 -1.91
N PHE A 466 7.97 -9.13 -2.01
CA PHE A 466 9.27 -8.74 -1.46
C PHE A 466 9.18 -7.37 -0.78
N SER A 467 10.28 -6.96 -0.15
CA SER A 467 10.38 -5.62 0.45
C SER A 467 10.07 -4.52 -0.59
N GLY A 468 8.98 -3.78 -0.39
CA GLY A 468 8.53 -2.71 -1.30
C GLY A 468 8.06 -3.17 -2.68
N PHE A 469 7.71 -4.45 -2.86
CA PHE A 469 7.30 -5.02 -4.15
C PHE A 469 6.21 -6.08 -3.98
N ILE A 470 5.16 -6.02 -4.78
CA ILE A 470 4.18 -7.10 -4.88
C ILE A 470 3.68 -7.27 -6.33
N GLY A 471 3.72 -8.50 -6.83
CA GLY A 471 3.09 -8.96 -8.06
C GLY A 471 1.88 -9.84 -7.75
N LEU A 472 0.76 -9.58 -8.42
CA LEU A 472 -0.57 -10.10 -8.09
C LEU A 472 -1.25 -10.59 -9.36
N SER A 473 -1.94 -11.73 -9.31
CA SER A 473 -2.86 -12.08 -10.41
C SER A 473 -4.21 -11.40 -10.21
N PHE A 474 -4.58 -10.59 -11.21
CA PHE A 474 -5.91 -10.03 -11.35
C PHE A 474 -6.84 -11.04 -12.04
N ASP A 475 -6.36 -11.69 -13.11
CA ASP A 475 -7.04 -12.79 -13.77
C ASP A 475 -6.11 -13.84 -14.38
N LYS A 476 -6.51 -14.47 -15.50
CA LYS A 476 -5.71 -15.48 -16.21
C LYS A 476 -4.60 -14.81 -17.01
N ALA A 477 -4.93 -13.70 -17.67
CA ALA A 477 -4.08 -12.97 -18.60
C ALA A 477 -3.49 -11.70 -17.97
N HIS A 478 -4.19 -11.07 -17.01
CA HIS A 478 -3.76 -9.85 -16.33
C HIS A 478 -3.10 -10.09 -14.97
N ASP A 479 -1.91 -9.52 -14.78
CA ASP A 479 -1.27 -9.31 -13.48
C ASP A 479 -1.16 -7.81 -13.15
N ILE A 480 -1.13 -7.49 -11.85
CA ILE A 480 -0.85 -6.17 -11.30
C ILE A 480 0.51 -6.22 -10.59
N VAL A 481 1.37 -5.23 -10.80
CA VAL A 481 2.56 -5.01 -9.97
C VAL A 481 2.49 -3.67 -9.28
N VAL A 482 2.82 -3.65 -7.98
CA VAL A 482 3.08 -2.43 -7.23
C VAL A 482 4.51 -2.48 -6.69
N CYS A 483 5.36 -1.50 -7.05
CA CYS A 483 6.69 -1.34 -6.48
C CYS A 483 6.95 0.10 -5.99
N VAL A 484 7.91 0.26 -5.08
CA VAL A 484 8.23 1.53 -4.42
C VAL A 484 9.62 1.99 -4.82
N GLU A 485 9.72 3.15 -5.49
CA GLU A 485 10.99 3.70 -5.98
C GLU A 485 11.16 5.14 -5.50
N GLY A 486 11.96 5.34 -4.45
CA GLY A 486 12.26 6.67 -3.89
C GLY A 486 11.02 7.38 -3.34
N ASN A 487 10.55 8.41 -4.04
CA ASN A 487 9.32 9.14 -3.73
C ASN A 487 8.10 8.68 -4.56
N LYS A 488 8.21 7.56 -5.28
CA LYS A 488 7.15 7.04 -6.16
C LYS A 488 6.62 5.68 -5.69
N ILE A 489 5.31 5.47 -5.85
CA ILE A 489 4.71 4.14 -5.90
C ILE A 489 4.30 3.91 -7.35
N LEU A 490 4.96 2.96 -8.00
CA LEU A 490 4.70 2.58 -9.38
C LEU A 490 3.63 1.48 -9.40
N LEU A 491 2.67 1.63 -10.30
CA LEU A 491 1.61 0.68 -10.59
C LEU A 491 1.78 0.22 -12.04
N TYR A 492 1.93 -1.07 -12.25
CA TYR A 492 1.91 -1.71 -13.57
C TYR A 492 0.66 -2.57 -13.69
N ILE A 493 0.06 -2.57 -14.87
CA ILE A 493 -0.88 -3.61 -15.30
C ILE A 493 -0.21 -4.30 -16.47
N VAL A 494 -0.10 -5.63 -16.39
CA VAL A 494 0.66 -6.47 -17.30
C VAL A 494 -0.29 -7.51 -17.91
N HIS A 495 -0.26 -7.66 -19.23
CA HIS A 495 -0.93 -8.77 -19.91
C HIS A 495 0.10 -9.85 -20.30
N GLU A 496 -0.30 -11.12 -20.30
CA GLU A 496 0.54 -12.24 -20.72
C GLU A 496 1.12 -12.09 -22.14
N THR A 497 0.37 -11.42 -23.03
CA THR A 497 0.73 -11.13 -24.42
C THR A 497 0.98 -9.64 -24.70
N SER A 498 0.09 -8.71 -24.30
CA SER A 498 0.21 -7.30 -24.69
C SER A 498 -0.59 -6.27 -23.89
N ASN A 499 -0.03 -5.07 -23.74
CA ASN A 499 -0.75 -3.93 -23.18
C ASN A 499 -1.90 -3.39 -24.04
N GLY A 500 -1.91 -3.64 -25.36
CA GLY A 500 -3.01 -3.25 -26.26
C GLY A 500 -4.34 -3.99 -25.99
N LEU A 501 -4.32 -4.95 -25.07
CA LEU A 501 -5.46 -5.78 -24.65
C LEU A 501 -6.00 -5.39 -23.28
N ILE A 502 -5.28 -4.54 -22.54
CA ILE A 502 -5.69 -4.07 -21.22
C ILE A 502 -6.87 -3.12 -21.41
N VAL A 503 -8.08 -3.62 -21.12
CA VAL A 503 -9.32 -2.88 -21.40
C VAL A 503 -9.39 -1.63 -20.49
N PRO A 504 -9.76 -0.44 -21.00
CA PRO A 504 -9.73 0.79 -20.20
C PRO A 504 -10.56 0.76 -18.90
N ASP A 505 -11.64 -0.01 -18.82
CA ASP A 505 -12.41 -0.24 -17.57
C ASP A 505 -11.57 -0.93 -16.48
N ILE A 506 -10.67 -1.85 -16.86
CA ILE A 506 -9.74 -2.54 -15.95
C ILE A 506 -8.70 -1.54 -15.44
N ALA A 507 -8.07 -0.80 -16.34
CA ALA A 507 -7.03 0.17 -15.99
C ALA A 507 -7.58 1.34 -15.15
N THR A 508 -8.72 1.91 -15.54
CA THR A 508 -9.40 2.99 -14.79
C THR A 508 -9.84 2.50 -13.41
N GLY A 509 -10.51 1.34 -13.30
CA GLY A 509 -10.97 0.83 -12.00
C GLY A 509 -9.83 0.40 -11.05
N ILE A 510 -8.70 -0.09 -11.57
CA ILE A 510 -7.50 -0.36 -10.75
C ILE A 510 -6.87 0.97 -10.31
N LYS A 511 -6.76 1.99 -11.19
CA LYS A 511 -6.30 3.34 -10.83
C LYS A 511 -7.15 3.93 -9.70
N GLU A 512 -8.48 3.93 -9.83
CA GLU A 512 -9.41 4.43 -8.82
C GLU A 512 -9.26 3.70 -7.48
N CYS A 513 -9.15 2.37 -7.52
CA CYS A 513 -8.95 1.55 -6.32
C CYS A 513 -7.63 1.89 -5.60
N MET A 514 -6.52 2.01 -6.34
CA MET A 514 -5.22 2.38 -5.78
C MET A 514 -5.20 3.82 -5.25
N TYR A 515 -5.76 4.77 -6.02
CA TYR A 515 -5.88 6.18 -5.63
C TYR A 515 -6.67 6.33 -4.33
N THR A 516 -7.88 5.77 -4.28
CA THR A 516 -8.78 5.84 -3.12
C THR A 516 -8.15 5.20 -1.88
N THR A 517 -7.42 4.09 -2.07
CA THR A 517 -6.69 3.42 -0.98
C THR A 517 -5.54 4.28 -0.46
N LEU A 518 -4.72 4.85 -1.37
CA LEU A 518 -3.60 5.73 -1.01
C LEU A 518 -4.04 7.05 -0.38
N GLU A 519 -5.12 7.65 -0.86
CA GLU A 519 -5.69 8.88 -0.30
C GLU A 519 -6.14 8.66 1.15
N ARG A 520 -6.94 7.61 1.40
CA ARG A 520 -7.43 7.28 2.76
C ARG A 520 -6.31 6.88 3.73
N ILE A 521 -5.30 6.15 3.26
CA ILE A 521 -4.09 5.88 4.05
C ILE A 521 -3.39 7.20 4.40
N SER A 522 -3.26 8.10 3.43
CA SER A 522 -2.66 9.42 3.64
C SER A 522 -3.49 10.28 4.61
N GLU A 523 -4.82 10.22 4.54
CA GLU A 523 -5.73 10.91 5.48
C GLU A 523 -5.63 10.39 6.91
N PHE A 524 -5.53 9.08 7.10
CA PHE A 524 -5.29 8.51 8.42
C PHE A 524 -4.01 9.09 9.05
N TYR A 525 -2.94 9.25 8.28
CA TYR A 525 -1.72 9.88 8.78
C TYR A 525 -1.89 11.39 9.00
N LYS A 526 -2.58 12.13 8.11
CA LYS A 526 -2.96 13.55 8.31
C LYS A 526 -3.71 13.77 9.63
N SER A 527 -4.58 12.84 10.05
CA SER A 527 -5.40 12.97 11.26
C SER A 527 -4.73 12.43 12.53
N THR A 528 -3.83 11.45 12.42
CA THR A 528 -3.19 10.78 13.58
C THR A 528 -1.89 11.46 14.02
N VAL A 529 -1.25 12.23 13.12
CA VAL A 529 -0.11 13.10 13.45
C VAL A 529 -0.63 14.50 13.78
N GLN A 530 -0.74 14.82 15.08
CA GLN A 530 -1.18 16.16 15.52
C GLN A 530 -0.26 17.26 14.97
N ALA A 531 -0.86 18.37 14.54
CA ALA A 531 -0.23 19.35 13.69
C ALA A 531 0.88 20.18 14.37
N THR A 532 2.13 20.00 13.93
CA THR A 532 3.10 21.07 13.59
C THR A 532 4.32 20.50 12.85
N SER A 533 4.19 20.20 11.55
CA SER A 533 5.34 19.92 10.67
C SER A 533 5.01 20.23 9.20
N ILE A 534 6.03 20.12 8.34
CA ILE A 534 5.98 20.42 6.89
C ILE A 534 5.06 19.43 6.12
N SER A 535 4.61 18.33 6.75
CA SER A 535 3.69 17.34 6.16
C SER A 535 2.22 17.82 6.04
N GLN A 536 1.99 19.07 5.62
CA GLN A 536 0.65 19.58 5.31
C GLN A 536 0.13 18.91 4.04
N LYS A 537 -0.64 17.83 4.28
CA LYS A 537 -0.96 16.77 3.30
C LYS A 537 0.28 15.92 2.98
N LEU A 538 0.03 14.66 2.62
CA LEU A 538 0.89 13.93 1.68
C LEU A 538 0.20 14.04 0.31
N PRO A 539 0.36 15.15 -0.44
CA PRO A 539 -0.17 15.21 -1.78
C PRO A 539 0.74 14.38 -2.68
N PHE A 540 0.15 13.36 -3.30
CA PHE A 540 0.74 12.73 -4.47
C PHE A 540 0.00 13.25 -5.70
N HIS A 541 0.73 13.43 -6.80
CA HIS A 541 0.14 13.57 -8.13
C HIS A 541 0.35 12.27 -8.91
N ILE A 542 -0.41 12.08 -9.98
CA ILE A 542 -0.24 10.94 -10.89
C ILE A 542 0.71 11.34 -12.01
N GLU A 543 1.61 10.45 -12.40
CA GLU A 543 2.37 10.55 -13.63
C GLU A 543 2.19 9.28 -14.48
N TYR A 544 2.01 9.40 -15.80
CA TYR A 544 1.87 8.26 -16.71
C TYR A 544 3.19 7.90 -17.38
N ALA A 545 3.48 6.63 -17.57
CA ALA A 545 4.72 6.22 -18.26
C ALA A 545 4.66 6.46 -19.77
N CYS A 546 5.78 6.85 -20.39
CA CYS A 546 5.87 7.16 -21.82
C CYS A 546 5.93 5.88 -22.70
N SER A 547 6.82 5.79 -23.69
CA SER A 547 7.15 4.50 -24.34
C SER A 547 8.30 3.75 -23.65
N ARG A 548 8.71 4.17 -22.45
CA ARG A 548 9.53 3.38 -21.52
C ARG A 548 9.01 3.58 -20.11
N LEU A 549 8.84 2.47 -19.39
CA LEU A 549 8.14 2.41 -18.11
C LEU A 549 8.86 3.14 -16.96
N GLU A 550 10.14 3.48 -17.12
CA GLU A 550 10.92 4.30 -16.18
C GLU A 550 10.58 5.80 -16.26
N CYS A 551 10.14 6.29 -17.43
CA CYS A 551 10.02 7.72 -17.72
C CYS A 551 8.55 8.13 -17.76
N HIS A 552 8.17 9.01 -16.84
CA HIS A 552 6.77 9.42 -16.65
C HIS A 552 6.52 10.92 -16.94
N ILE A 553 5.26 11.27 -17.23
CA ILE A 553 4.73 12.62 -17.44
C ILE A 553 3.60 12.91 -16.43
N PRO A 554 3.56 14.05 -15.73
CA PRO A 554 2.44 14.42 -14.85
C PRO A 554 1.08 14.43 -15.57
N GLU A 555 0.03 13.95 -14.89
CA GLU A 555 -1.34 13.88 -15.42
C GLU A 555 -1.85 15.24 -15.92
N GLU A 556 -1.56 16.33 -15.20
CA GLU A 556 -1.90 17.69 -15.63
C GLU A 556 -1.29 18.01 -17.01
N ALA A 557 -0.02 17.67 -17.24
CA ALA A 557 0.68 17.91 -18.51
C ALA A 557 0.27 16.91 -19.63
N ALA A 558 -0.26 15.74 -19.25
CA ALA A 558 -0.68 14.70 -20.18
C ALA A 558 -1.96 15.04 -20.95
N PHE A 559 -2.78 15.98 -20.44
CA PHE A 559 -4.05 16.39 -21.04
C PHE A 559 -4.10 17.88 -21.44
N THR A 560 -3.03 18.67 -21.22
CA THR A 560 -2.99 20.10 -21.62
C THR A 560 -2.80 20.36 -23.11
N THR A 561 -2.23 19.41 -23.86
CA THR A 561 -1.91 19.56 -25.29
C THR A 561 -2.24 18.27 -26.04
N ASP A 562 -2.60 18.39 -27.32
CA ASP A 562 -2.93 17.22 -28.16
C ASP A 562 -1.73 16.29 -28.37
N GLU A 563 -0.53 16.87 -28.45
CA GLU A 563 0.76 16.19 -28.47
C GLU A 563 1.64 16.62 -27.29
N TRP A 564 2.48 15.71 -26.78
CA TRP A 564 3.57 16.01 -25.84
C TRP A 564 4.88 15.37 -26.31
N ILE A 565 5.99 16.11 -26.20
CA ILE A 565 7.33 15.67 -26.61
C ILE A 565 8.13 15.19 -25.41
N CYS A 566 8.43 13.90 -25.36
CA CYS A 566 9.26 13.30 -24.32
C CYS A 566 10.74 13.73 -24.49
N HIS A 567 11.17 14.81 -23.85
CA HIS A 567 12.55 15.32 -24.00
C HIS A 567 13.65 14.29 -23.68
N LYS A 568 13.39 13.29 -22.82
CA LYS A 568 14.34 12.21 -22.51
C LYS A 568 14.53 11.22 -23.67
N HIS A 569 13.47 10.91 -24.41
CA HIS A 569 13.48 9.87 -25.45
C HIS A 569 13.29 10.40 -26.89
N LYS A 570 12.95 11.68 -27.03
CA LYS A 570 12.65 12.37 -28.31
C LYS A 570 11.48 11.75 -29.09
N ILE A 571 10.52 11.17 -28.38
CA ILE A 571 9.29 10.59 -28.92
C ILE A 571 8.14 11.59 -28.69
N VAL A 572 7.25 11.73 -29.67
CA VAL A 572 5.98 12.47 -29.54
C VAL A 572 4.89 11.50 -29.08
N HIS A 573 4.03 11.93 -28.16
CA HIS A 573 2.90 11.16 -27.66
C HIS A 573 1.62 11.96 -27.80
N THR A 574 0.59 11.41 -28.45
CA THR A 574 -0.75 12.00 -28.43
C THR A 574 -1.39 11.82 -27.06
N LYS A 575 -2.28 12.74 -26.67
CA LYS A 575 -3.10 12.63 -25.44
C LYS A 575 -3.87 11.31 -25.33
N GLU A 576 -4.21 10.71 -26.47
CA GLU A 576 -5.02 9.49 -26.56
C GLU A 576 -4.38 8.29 -25.88
N LYS A 577 -3.05 8.24 -25.83
CA LYS A 577 -2.28 7.20 -25.11
C LYS A 577 -2.62 7.13 -23.61
N TRP A 578 -3.13 8.21 -23.03
CA TRP A 578 -3.48 8.31 -21.61
C TRP A 578 -4.95 7.98 -21.30
N ASN A 579 -5.81 7.94 -22.33
CA ASN A 579 -7.25 7.68 -22.17
C ASN A 579 -7.54 6.29 -21.58
N ILE A 580 -6.62 5.32 -21.74
CA ILE A 580 -6.70 3.99 -21.10
C ILE A 580 -6.83 4.06 -19.57
N TRP A 581 -6.29 5.11 -18.95
CA TRP A 581 -6.34 5.34 -17.50
C TRP A 581 -7.48 6.26 -17.05
N ASN A 582 -8.20 6.87 -18.00
CA ASN A 582 -9.24 7.87 -17.78
C ASN A 582 -10.39 7.62 -18.77
N GLN A 583 -11.07 6.47 -18.64
CA GLN A 583 -12.29 6.20 -19.42
C GLN A 583 -13.41 7.14 -18.96
N ASP A 584 -13.71 8.12 -19.81
CA ASP A 584 -14.66 9.19 -19.55
C ASP A 584 -16.12 8.69 -19.59
N GLN A 585 -16.62 8.27 -18.42
CA GLN A 585 -18.00 7.78 -18.26
C GLN A 585 -19.08 8.87 -18.40
N GLU A 586 -18.69 10.15 -18.53
CA GLU A 586 -19.61 11.24 -18.86
C GLU A 586 -19.85 11.31 -20.38
N LYS A 587 -18.80 11.05 -21.20
CA LYS A 587 -18.94 10.95 -22.67
C LYS A 587 -19.79 9.77 -23.15
N GLU A 588 -20.00 8.73 -22.34
CA GLU A 588 -20.94 7.64 -22.62
C GLU A 588 -22.35 7.88 -22.04
N GLN A 589 -22.68 9.10 -21.62
CA GLN A 589 -24.05 9.49 -21.26
C GLN A 589 -24.62 10.50 -22.26
N CYS A 590 -25.90 10.83 -22.12
CA CYS A 590 -26.48 11.97 -22.82
C CYS A 590 -26.27 13.23 -21.98
N GLU A 591 -26.24 14.40 -22.63
CA GLU A 591 -26.31 15.70 -21.96
C GLU A 591 -27.49 15.74 -20.98
N GLU A 592 -27.37 16.45 -19.85
CA GLU A 592 -28.35 16.42 -18.76
C GLU A 592 -29.78 16.80 -19.21
N ASP A 593 -29.90 17.72 -20.16
CA ASP A 593 -31.17 18.17 -20.77
C ASP A 593 -31.69 17.26 -21.93
N CYS A 594 -31.10 16.10 -22.16
CA CYS A 594 -31.45 15.26 -23.30
C CYS A 594 -32.90 14.70 -23.19
N PRO A 595 -33.79 14.94 -24.17
CA PRO A 595 -35.21 14.53 -24.11
C PRO A 595 -35.43 13.02 -24.33
N GLY A 596 -34.39 12.20 -24.22
CA GLY A 596 -34.41 10.79 -24.55
C GLY A 596 -34.58 10.53 -26.05
N LEU A 597 -35.04 9.32 -26.39
CA LEU A 597 -35.40 8.91 -27.74
C LEU A 597 -36.81 9.44 -28.07
N GLN A 598 -36.94 10.20 -29.15
CA GLN A 598 -38.20 10.85 -29.54
C GLN A 598 -39.29 9.84 -29.94
N GLU A 599 -40.56 10.26 -29.89
CA GLU A 599 -41.71 9.36 -30.06
C GLU A 599 -41.79 8.70 -31.45
N ASP A 600 -41.34 9.41 -32.49
CA ASP A 600 -41.22 8.92 -33.87
C ASP A 600 -40.13 7.85 -34.03
N ALA A 601 -39.08 7.91 -33.22
CA ALA A 601 -38.03 6.89 -33.13
C ALA A 601 -38.43 5.72 -32.22
N LEU A 602 -39.28 5.96 -31.22
CA LEU A 602 -39.80 4.91 -30.34
C LEU A 602 -40.74 3.92 -31.05
N ILE A 603 -41.52 4.39 -32.05
CA ILE A 603 -42.39 3.51 -32.85
C ILE A 603 -41.65 2.70 -33.92
N GLN A 604 -40.34 2.90 -34.10
CA GLN A 604 -39.56 2.15 -35.09
C GLN A 604 -39.22 0.73 -34.61
N ILE A 605 -39.12 -0.19 -35.56
CA ILE A 605 -38.60 -1.55 -35.36
C ILE A 605 -37.06 -1.48 -35.42
N PRO A 606 -36.31 -2.03 -34.44
CA PRO A 606 -34.85 -2.04 -34.46
C PRO A 606 -34.25 -2.89 -35.59
N SER A 607 -33.30 -2.32 -36.32
CA SER A 607 -32.46 -3.05 -37.28
C SER A 607 -31.47 -4.00 -36.59
N ASP A 608 -30.84 -4.90 -37.36
CA ASP A 608 -29.88 -5.87 -36.84
C ASP A 608 -28.65 -5.21 -36.20
N ILE A 609 -28.14 -4.13 -36.80
CA ILE A 609 -27.07 -3.29 -36.24
C ILE A 609 -27.50 -2.70 -34.89
N GLU A 610 -28.73 -2.21 -34.80
CA GLU A 610 -29.24 -1.61 -33.56
C GLU A 610 -29.45 -2.65 -32.46
N LEU A 611 -29.91 -3.86 -32.79
CA LEU A 611 -30.00 -4.97 -31.85
C LEU A 611 -28.62 -5.49 -31.42
N GLN A 612 -27.63 -5.53 -32.31
CA GLN A 612 -26.24 -5.89 -31.97
C GLN A 612 -25.62 -4.87 -31.01
N ARG A 613 -25.74 -3.57 -31.29
CA ARG A 613 -25.23 -2.47 -30.45
C ARG A 613 -25.92 -2.35 -29.10
N PHE A 614 -27.15 -2.85 -29.02
CA PHE A 614 -27.91 -2.90 -27.80
C PHE A 614 -27.54 -4.14 -26.98
N SER A 615 -27.49 -5.33 -27.58
CA SER A 615 -27.16 -6.58 -26.87
C SER A 615 -25.71 -6.64 -26.36
N SER A 616 -24.79 -5.92 -27.00
CA SER A 616 -23.40 -5.80 -26.52
C SER A 616 -23.28 -5.09 -25.17
N ARG A 617 -24.23 -4.22 -24.82
CA ARG A 617 -24.21 -3.38 -23.59
C ARG A 617 -24.66 -4.07 -22.32
N PHE A 618 -25.08 -5.33 -22.40
CA PHE A 618 -25.62 -6.09 -21.27
C PHE A 618 -24.84 -7.39 -21.07
N ASP A 619 -24.69 -7.83 -19.82
CA ASP A 619 -24.22 -9.19 -19.51
C ASP A 619 -25.31 -10.24 -19.82
N GLU A 620 -24.96 -11.52 -19.70
CA GLU A 620 -25.89 -12.63 -19.97
C GLU A 620 -27.15 -12.60 -19.11
N THR A 621 -27.03 -12.21 -17.83
CA THR A 621 -28.14 -12.19 -16.87
C THR A 621 -29.12 -11.08 -17.21
N THR A 622 -28.61 -9.86 -17.36
CA THR A 622 -29.42 -8.67 -17.60
C THR A 622 -30.17 -8.76 -18.94
N ILE A 623 -29.54 -9.29 -20.00
CA ILE A 623 -30.23 -9.44 -21.29
C ILE A 623 -31.25 -10.60 -21.28
N ARG A 624 -31.02 -11.67 -20.50
CA ARG A 624 -31.97 -12.77 -20.32
C ARG A 624 -33.21 -12.32 -19.53
N GLU A 625 -33.03 -11.48 -18.52
CA GLU A 625 -34.13 -10.84 -17.78
C GLU A 625 -34.90 -9.83 -18.66
N LEU A 626 -34.18 -9.00 -19.43
CA LEU A 626 -34.80 -8.08 -20.39
C LEU A 626 -35.62 -8.84 -21.45
N ALA A 627 -35.11 -9.95 -21.98
CA ALA A 627 -35.84 -10.79 -22.93
C ALA A 627 -37.17 -11.31 -22.34
N ILE A 628 -37.22 -11.63 -21.05
CA ILE A 628 -38.45 -12.03 -20.35
C ILE A 628 -39.41 -10.84 -20.23
N HIS A 629 -38.93 -9.64 -19.88
CA HIS A 629 -39.75 -8.42 -19.90
C HIS A 629 -40.27 -8.03 -21.29
N LEU A 630 -39.60 -8.50 -22.35
CA LEU A 630 -39.98 -8.36 -23.75
C LEU A 630 -40.93 -9.48 -24.26
N GLY A 631 -41.13 -10.56 -23.49
CA GLY A 631 -42.08 -11.64 -23.79
C GLY A 631 -41.45 -12.96 -24.30
N MET A 632 -40.14 -13.15 -24.10
CA MET A 632 -39.44 -14.40 -24.38
C MET A 632 -39.41 -15.33 -23.17
N THR A 633 -39.23 -16.63 -23.40
CA THR A 633 -39.17 -17.66 -22.35
C THR A 633 -37.74 -18.07 -22.02
N PHE A 634 -37.54 -18.63 -20.82
CA PHE A 634 -36.27 -19.28 -20.44
C PHE A 634 -35.87 -20.40 -21.41
N GLN A 635 -36.83 -21.17 -21.93
CA GLN A 635 -36.56 -22.24 -22.90
C GLN A 635 -35.96 -21.69 -24.20
N GLU A 636 -36.52 -20.61 -24.75
CA GLU A 636 -35.99 -19.97 -25.97
C GLU A 636 -34.56 -19.44 -25.77
N TRP A 637 -34.21 -19.01 -24.55
CA TRP A 637 -32.83 -18.67 -24.20
C TRP A 637 -31.92 -19.91 -24.16
N ASP A 638 -32.33 -20.95 -23.43
CA ASP A 638 -31.52 -22.15 -23.20
C ASP A 638 -31.33 -22.96 -24.49
N ASP A 639 -32.33 -22.97 -25.37
CA ASP A 639 -32.26 -23.51 -26.74
C ASP A 639 -31.26 -22.71 -27.60
N LEU A 640 -31.33 -21.37 -27.58
CA LEU A 640 -30.35 -20.54 -28.31
C LEU A 640 -28.93 -20.74 -27.79
N LYS A 641 -28.74 -20.84 -26.47
CA LYS A 641 -27.43 -21.09 -25.85
C LYS A 641 -26.88 -22.48 -26.20
N SER A 642 -27.73 -23.50 -26.25
CA SER A 642 -27.37 -24.86 -26.66
C SER A 642 -26.96 -24.93 -28.15
N ASN A 643 -27.61 -24.13 -29.01
CA ASN A 643 -27.30 -24.07 -30.43
C ASN A 643 -26.10 -23.14 -30.77
N ASN A 644 -25.76 -22.17 -29.90
CA ASN A 644 -24.68 -21.19 -30.12
C ASN A 644 -23.64 -21.21 -28.97
N PRO A 645 -23.05 -22.36 -28.60
CA PRO A 645 -22.19 -22.48 -27.41
C PRO A 645 -20.83 -21.77 -27.53
N ARG A 646 -20.51 -21.18 -28.70
CA ARG A 646 -19.19 -20.58 -28.99
C ARG A 646 -19.04 -19.14 -28.54
N CYS A 647 -20.12 -18.35 -28.57
CA CYS A 647 -20.06 -16.91 -28.29
C CYS A 647 -21.38 -16.43 -27.68
N VAL A 648 -21.31 -15.99 -26.41
CA VAL A 648 -22.50 -15.54 -25.68
C VAL A 648 -23.13 -14.31 -26.36
N GLN A 649 -22.34 -13.41 -26.95
CA GLN A 649 -22.86 -12.24 -27.68
C GLN A 649 -23.79 -12.60 -28.84
N ILE A 650 -23.60 -13.76 -29.49
CA ILE A 650 -24.53 -14.25 -30.51
C ILE A 650 -25.87 -14.67 -29.88
N VAL A 651 -25.86 -15.29 -28.70
CA VAL A 651 -27.09 -15.60 -27.92
C VAL A 651 -27.80 -14.30 -27.50
N LYS A 652 -27.04 -13.32 -26.96
CA LYS A 652 -27.55 -12.00 -26.56
C LYS A 652 -28.22 -11.26 -27.72
N TYR A 653 -27.67 -11.38 -28.93
CA TYR A 653 -28.24 -10.81 -30.16
C TYR A 653 -29.46 -11.62 -30.65
N ARG A 654 -29.34 -12.93 -30.82
CA ARG A 654 -30.41 -13.79 -31.40
C ARG A 654 -31.69 -13.78 -30.57
N ILE A 655 -31.63 -13.67 -29.23
CA ILE A 655 -32.88 -13.59 -28.43
C ILE A 655 -33.70 -12.34 -28.77
N LEU A 656 -33.03 -11.21 -29.09
CA LEU A 656 -33.69 -9.97 -29.47
C LEU A 656 -34.21 -10.00 -30.91
N VAL A 657 -33.52 -10.70 -31.81
CA VAL A 657 -34.00 -10.97 -33.18
C VAL A 657 -35.26 -11.83 -33.14
N ASN A 658 -35.21 -12.96 -32.43
CA ASN A 658 -36.36 -13.85 -32.23
C ASN A 658 -37.53 -13.08 -31.60
N TRP A 659 -37.27 -12.24 -30.59
CA TRP A 659 -38.28 -11.34 -30.01
C TRP A 659 -38.88 -10.37 -31.04
N ARG A 660 -38.03 -9.63 -31.77
CA ARG A 660 -38.44 -8.65 -32.77
C ARG A 660 -39.38 -9.27 -33.80
N GLU A 661 -39.03 -10.45 -34.29
CA GLU A 661 -39.77 -11.16 -35.35
C GLU A 661 -41.06 -11.80 -34.81
N LYS A 662 -41.02 -12.43 -33.63
CA LYS A 662 -42.19 -13.02 -32.95
C LYS A 662 -43.23 -11.98 -32.52
N CYS A 663 -42.79 -10.80 -32.13
CA CYS A 663 -43.65 -9.78 -31.49
C CYS A 663 -43.82 -8.47 -32.30
N SER A 664 -43.22 -8.35 -33.50
CA SER A 664 -43.11 -7.08 -34.24
C SER A 664 -42.53 -5.94 -33.38
N GLY A 665 -41.46 -6.26 -32.65
CA GLY A 665 -40.93 -5.46 -31.55
C GLY A 665 -40.41 -4.08 -31.94
N THR A 666 -40.81 -3.03 -31.20
CA THR A 666 -40.39 -1.64 -31.40
C THR A 666 -39.46 -1.13 -30.29
N PHE A 667 -38.76 -0.02 -30.53
CA PHE A 667 -37.98 0.67 -29.48
C PHE A 667 -38.84 1.05 -28.26
N LYS A 668 -40.16 1.29 -28.41
CA LYS A 668 -41.07 1.54 -27.27
C LYS A 668 -41.22 0.32 -26.37
N ASN A 669 -41.20 -0.90 -26.92
CA ASN A 669 -41.19 -2.12 -26.12
C ASN A 669 -39.89 -2.24 -25.32
N MET A 670 -38.74 -1.95 -25.93
CA MET A 670 -37.42 -1.94 -25.28
C MET A 670 -37.36 -0.91 -24.16
N TRP A 671 -37.84 0.32 -24.41
CA TRP A 671 -37.96 1.37 -23.39
C TRP A 671 -38.82 0.88 -22.21
N ASN A 672 -40.01 0.37 -22.48
CA ASN A 672 -40.92 -0.13 -21.45
C ASN A 672 -40.34 -1.30 -20.64
N ALA A 673 -39.47 -2.12 -21.24
CA ALA A 673 -38.76 -3.19 -20.54
C ALA A 673 -37.62 -2.65 -19.67
N LEU A 674 -36.78 -1.74 -20.18
CA LEU A 674 -35.74 -1.07 -19.41
C LEU A 674 -36.31 -0.32 -18.20
N THR A 675 -37.41 0.43 -18.37
CA THR A 675 -38.07 1.15 -17.27
C THR A 675 -38.62 0.19 -16.20
N LYS A 676 -39.05 -1.03 -16.55
CA LYS A 676 -39.48 -2.05 -15.57
C LYS A 676 -38.31 -2.68 -14.80
N MET A 677 -37.11 -2.65 -15.37
CA MET A 677 -35.87 -3.14 -14.74
C MET A 677 -35.09 -2.01 -14.03
N GLU A 678 -35.67 -0.81 -13.93
CA GLU A 678 -35.02 0.40 -13.38
C GLU A 678 -33.72 0.79 -14.11
N LEU A 679 -33.56 0.36 -15.37
CA LEU A 679 -32.40 0.63 -16.23
C LEU A 679 -32.58 1.92 -17.05
N THR A 680 -31.49 2.67 -17.26
CA THR A 680 -31.54 3.95 -17.99
C THR A 680 -31.92 3.79 -19.46
N THR A 681 -33.02 4.44 -19.86
CA THR A 681 -33.55 4.40 -21.23
C THR A 681 -32.68 5.14 -22.24
N HIS A 682 -31.75 5.99 -21.77
CA HIS A 682 -30.81 6.73 -22.62
C HIS A 682 -29.83 5.83 -23.39
N MET A 683 -29.68 4.55 -23.01
CA MET A 683 -28.97 3.57 -23.82
C MET A 683 -29.57 3.44 -25.23
N LEU A 684 -30.89 3.62 -25.39
CA LEU A 684 -31.56 3.58 -26.70
C LEU A 684 -31.17 4.77 -27.59
N CYS A 685 -30.91 5.94 -27.00
CA CYS A 685 -30.35 7.09 -27.72
C CYS A 685 -28.96 6.78 -28.30
N GLN A 686 -28.16 6.01 -27.56
CA GLN A 686 -26.78 5.70 -27.95
C GLN A 686 -26.70 4.62 -29.04
N VAL A 687 -27.68 3.70 -29.10
CA VAL A 687 -27.81 2.73 -30.19
C VAL A 687 -28.00 3.44 -31.55
N LYS A 688 -28.81 4.51 -31.56
CA LYS A 688 -29.05 5.39 -32.71
C LYS A 688 -27.88 6.34 -33.02
N ARG A 689 -27.07 6.72 -32.03
CA ARG A 689 -25.86 7.55 -32.23
C ARG A 689 -24.73 6.72 -32.83
N ILE A 690 -24.38 6.97 -34.09
CA ILE A 690 -23.14 6.44 -34.68
C ILE A 690 -21.95 7.05 -33.90
N ARG A 691 -21.06 6.19 -33.36
CA ARG A 691 -19.77 6.62 -32.79
C ARG A 691 -18.95 7.31 -33.88
N LYS A 692 -18.91 8.65 -33.91
CA LYS A 692 -18.02 9.38 -34.84
C LYS A 692 -16.56 9.00 -34.54
N ARG A 693 -15.80 8.66 -35.57
CA ARG A 693 -14.35 8.50 -35.51
C ARG A 693 -13.69 9.74 -34.90
N GLN A 694 -12.86 9.52 -33.89
CA GLN A 694 -11.64 10.28 -33.63
C GLN A 694 -10.51 9.27 -33.79
N CYS A 695 -9.64 9.53 -34.78
CA CYS A 695 -8.51 8.70 -35.19
C CYS A 695 -7.75 9.48 -36.27
N ASP A 696 -6.44 9.69 -36.09
CA ASP A 696 -5.59 10.47 -37.00
C ASP A 696 -5.22 9.70 -38.29
N PHE A 697 -6.25 9.22 -38.98
CA PHE A 697 -6.14 8.49 -40.23
C PHE A 697 -6.23 9.49 -41.39
N ASN A 698 -5.15 9.67 -42.16
CA ASN A 698 -5.13 10.58 -43.31
C ASN A 698 -6.29 10.25 -44.27
N GLU A 699 -7.10 11.26 -44.60
CA GLU A 699 -8.42 11.06 -45.25
C GLU A 699 -8.31 10.35 -46.61
N GLU A 700 -7.21 10.58 -47.33
CA GLU A 700 -6.90 9.95 -48.63
C GLU A 700 -6.93 8.41 -48.59
N TYR A 701 -6.54 7.81 -47.45
CA TYR A 701 -6.55 6.35 -47.30
C TYR A 701 -7.91 5.78 -46.90
N LEU A 702 -8.85 6.61 -46.44
CA LEU A 702 -10.16 6.16 -45.94
C LEU A 702 -11.12 5.75 -47.05
N ASP A 703 -10.88 6.21 -48.28
CA ASP A 703 -11.68 5.88 -49.45
C ASP A 703 -11.14 4.68 -50.25
N LEU A 704 -9.96 4.15 -49.88
CA LEU A 704 -9.38 2.95 -50.48
C LEU A 704 -10.15 1.68 -50.09
N ILE A 705 -10.18 0.72 -51.01
CA ILE A 705 -10.69 -0.63 -50.80
C ILE A 705 -9.58 -1.49 -50.15
N PRO A 706 -9.85 -2.26 -49.08
CA PRO A 706 -8.84 -3.06 -48.40
C PRO A 706 -8.38 -4.25 -49.26
N THR A 707 -7.06 -4.42 -49.34
CA THR A 707 -6.40 -5.49 -50.09
C THR A 707 -6.61 -6.86 -49.44
N ASP A 708 -6.37 -7.94 -50.19
CA ASP A 708 -6.37 -9.31 -49.65
C ASP A 708 -5.43 -9.44 -48.43
N GLU A 709 -4.27 -8.77 -48.45
CA GLU A 709 -3.31 -8.76 -47.34
C GLU A 709 -3.89 -8.07 -46.08
N ILE A 710 -4.64 -6.97 -46.24
CA ILE A 710 -5.34 -6.33 -45.12
C ILE A 710 -6.39 -7.28 -44.55
N LEU A 711 -7.22 -7.90 -45.40
CA LEU A 711 -8.28 -8.79 -44.93
C LEU A 711 -7.74 -10.07 -44.29
N ASP A 712 -6.64 -10.62 -44.79
CA ASP A 712 -6.00 -11.82 -44.25
C ASP A 712 -5.28 -11.57 -42.92
N LYS A 713 -4.69 -10.38 -42.72
CA LYS A 713 -4.20 -9.97 -41.39
C LYS A 713 -5.36 -9.73 -40.43
N LEU A 714 -6.40 -9.01 -40.86
CA LEU A 714 -7.58 -8.74 -40.04
C LEU A 714 -8.30 -10.01 -39.58
N ALA A 715 -8.46 -11.00 -40.46
CA ALA A 715 -9.05 -12.29 -40.11
C ALA A 715 -8.27 -13.06 -39.02
N GLN A 716 -6.97 -12.81 -38.90
CA GLN A 716 -6.10 -13.36 -37.84
C GLN A 716 -6.12 -12.55 -36.54
N VAL A 717 -6.86 -11.43 -36.46
CA VAL A 717 -6.84 -10.53 -35.27
C VAL A 717 -8.21 -10.10 -34.74
N ILE A 718 -9.32 -10.46 -35.40
CA ILE A 718 -10.69 -10.09 -34.98
C ILE A 718 -11.33 -11.11 -34.02
N GLY A 719 -10.92 -12.37 -34.09
CA GLY A 719 -11.38 -13.42 -33.17
C GLY A 719 -12.90 -13.65 -33.17
N GLU A 720 -13.48 -13.74 -31.97
CA GLU A 720 -14.88 -14.13 -31.75
C GLU A 720 -15.91 -13.06 -32.17
N VAL A 721 -15.52 -11.79 -32.30
CA VAL A 721 -16.46 -10.72 -32.70
C VAL A 721 -16.63 -10.61 -34.22
N SER A 722 -16.12 -11.57 -34.98
CA SER A 722 -16.28 -11.67 -36.44
C SER A 722 -17.75 -11.69 -36.90
N PHE A 723 -18.63 -12.43 -36.21
CA PHE A 723 -20.08 -12.43 -36.50
C PHE A 723 -20.73 -11.06 -36.17
N PRO A 724 -20.55 -10.46 -34.97
CA PRO A 724 -20.90 -9.06 -34.70
C PRO A 724 -20.37 -8.05 -35.74
N LEU A 725 -19.13 -8.22 -36.20
CA LEU A 725 -18.53 -7.34 -37.21
C LEU A 725 -19.24 -7.47 -38.55
N GLY A 726 -19.61 -8.68 -38.97
CA GLY A 726 -20.42 -8.90 -40.17
C GLY A 726 -21.73 -8.11 -40.17
N ILE A 727 -22.39 -8.00 -39.01
CA ILE A 727 -23.62 -7.20 -38.84
C ILE A 727 -23.31 -5.70 -38.99
N GLU A 728 -22.28 -5.19 -38.32
CA GLU A 728 -21.85 -3.78 -38.44
C GLU A 728 -21.38 -3.40 -39.85
N LEU A 729 -20.81 -4.35 -40.59
CA LEU A 729 -20.45 -4.22 -42.00
C LEU A 729 -21.65 -4.28 -42.96
N GLY A 730 -22.86 -4.59 -42.45
CA GLY A 730 -24.11 -4.59 -43.20
C GLY A 730 -24.41 -5.89 -43.95
N LEU A 731 -23.72 -7.00 -43.66
CA LEU A 731 -24.01 -8.29 -44.27
C LEU A 731 -25.33 -8.89 -43.77
N PRO A 732 -26.11 -9.57 -44.63
CA PRO A 732 -27.33 -10.27 -44.20
C PRO A 732 -27.00 -11.35 -43.17
N VAL A 733 -27.77 -11.40 -42.07
CA VAL A 733 -27.63 -12.41 -41.00
C VAL A 733 -27.68 -13.84 -41.55
N THR A 734 -28.53 -14.09 -42.56
CA THR A 734 -28.61 -15.38 -43.26
C THR A 734 -27.31 -15.79 -43.95
N SER A 735 -26.50 -14.83 -44.41
CA SER A 735 -25.16 -15.12 -44.97
C SER A 735 -24.18 -15.47 -43.85
N LEU A 736 -24.20 -14.71 -42.75
CA LEU A 736 -23.36 -14.96 -41.58
C LEU A 736 -23.62 -16.35 -40.97
N ASP A 737 -24.90 -16.76 -40.90
CA ASP A 737 -25.31 -18.08 -40.43
C ASP A 737 -24.78 -19.21 -41.33
N ILE A 738 -24.78 -19.02 -42.66
CA ILE A 738 -24.20 -19.98 -43.61
C ILE A 738 -22.68 -20.07 -43.42
N ILE A 739 -21.98 -18.95 -43.25
CA ILE A 739 -20.52 -18.91 -43.03
C ILE A 739 -20.15 -19.61 -41.71
N GLN A 740 -20.89 -19.33 -40.63
CA GLN A 740 -20.70 -19.91 -39.30
C GLN A 740 -20.97 -21.43 -39.25
N TYR A 741 -22.02 -21.87 -39.96
CA TYR A 741 -22.31 -23.30 -40.12
C TYR A 741 -21.20 -24.01 -40.91
N LYS A 742 -20.74 -23.40 -42.01
CA LYS A 742 -19.71 -23.94 -42.91
C LYS A 742 -18.32 -24.05 -42.25
N ASN A 743 -17.89 -23.02 -41.52
CA ASN A 743 -16.52 -22.93 -40.98
C ASN A 743 -16.37 -23.54 -39.57
N GLY A 744 -17.47 -23.80 -38.87
CA GLY A 744 -17.44 -24.52 -37.60
C GLY A 744 -16.68 -23.76 -36.52
N LEU A 745 -15.72 -24.39 -35.85
CA LEU A 745 -14.92 -23.75 -34.79
C LEU A 745 -13.78 -22.86 -35.33
N ASN A 746 -13.61 -22.74 -36.66
CA ASN A 746 -12.52 -21.97 -37.26
C ASN A 746 -12.88 -20.49 -37.43
N LEU A 747 -12.77 -19.72 -36.35
CA LEU A 747 -13.07 -18.28 -36.31
C LEU A 747 -12.25 -17.45 -37.32
N VAL A 748 -11.02 -17.86 -37.63
CA VAL A 748 -10.18 -17.19 -38.64
C VAL A 748 -10.74 -17.40 -40.05
N ALA A 749 -11.21 -18.60 -40.37
CA ALA A 749 -11.87 -18.88 -41.64
C ALA A 749 -13.27 -18.22 -41.74
N GLU A 750 -14.04 -18.23 -40.64
CA GLU A 750 -15.32 -17.51 -40.53
C GLU A 750 -15.10 -16.00 -40.76
N CYS A 751 -14.16 -15.37 -40.06
CA CYS A 751 -13.85 -13.96 -40.21
C CYS A 751 -13.30 -13.62 -41.60
N LYS A 752 -12.43 -14.45 -42.18
CA LYS A 752 -11.93 -14.25 -43.55
C LYS A 752 -13.07 -14.27 -44.56
N GLU A 753 -13.97 -15.25 -44.47
CA GLU A 753 -15.09 -15.35 -45.41
C GLU A 753 -16.11 -14.20 -45.22
N ILE A 754 -16.34 -13.74 -43.99
CA ILE A 754 -17.13 -12.52 -43.69
C ILE A 754 -16.50 -11.28 -44.36
N LEU A 755 -15.20 -11.04 -44.13
CA LEU A 755 -14.50 -9.87 -44.66
C LEU A 755 -14.46 -9.85 -46.21
N PHE A 756 -14.19 -10.99 -46.83
CA PHE A 756 -14.19 -11.10 -48.29
C PHE A 756 -15.62 -10.98 -48.86
N GLN A 757 -16.64 -11.61 -48.27
CA GLN A 757 -18.03 -11.42 -48.74
C GLN A 757 -18.51 -9.98 -48.63
N TRP A 758 -18.13 -9.26 -47.57
CA TRP A 758 -18.42 -7.83 -47.45
C TRP A 758 -17.73 -6.99 -48.54
N ARG A 759 -16.45 -7.26 -48.84
CA ARG A 759 -15.72 -6.51 -49.87
C ARG A 759 -16.28 -6.74 -51.28
N GLU A 760 -16.77 -7.94 -51.57
CA GLU A 760 -17.36 -8.25 -52.88
C GLU A 760 -18.87 -7.89 -52.99
N ASP A 761 -19.53 -7.37 -51.94
CA ASP A 761 -20.93 -6.93 -52.02
C ASP A 761 -21.06 -5.56 -52.73
N LYS A 762 -21.55 -5.63 -53.96
CA LYS A 762 -21.82 -4.51 -54.87
C LYS A 762 -22.88 -3.51 -54.38
N LYS A 763 -23.52 -3.75 -53.23
CA LYS A 763 -24.46 -2.81 -52.58
C LYS A 763 -23.77 -1.81 -51.66
N VAL A 764 -22.54 -2.09 -51.22
CA VAL A 764 -21.78 -1.27 -50.26
C VAL A 764 -20.62 -0.58 -51.01
N LYS A 765 -20.07 0.51 -50.45
CA LYS A 765 -18.74 1.02 -50.82
C LYS A 765 -17.74 0.46 -49.80
N PRO A 766 -17.02 -0.64 -50.09
CA PRO A 766 -16.25 -1.37 -49.09
C PRO A 766 -14.90 -0.70 -48.84
N THR A 767 -14.90 0.45 -48.16
CA THR A 767 -13.67 1.20 -47.90
C THR A 767 -13.07 0.91 -46.53
N ILE A 768 -11.78 1.20 -46.36
CA ILE A 768 -11.09 1.22 -45.07
C ILE A 768 -11.82 2.14 -44.07
N GLY A 769 -12.42 3.24 -44.57
CA GLY A 769 -13.37 4.10 -43.85
C GLY A 769 -14.45 3.32 -43.10
N VAL A 770 -15.23 2.53 -43.84
CA VAL A 770 -16.34 1.71 -43.34
C VAL A 770 -15.83 0.58 -42.43
N LEU A 771 -14.79 -0.13 -42.85
CA LEU A 771 -14.23 -1.28 -42.11
C LEU A 771 -13.76 -0.88 -40.71
N VAL A 772 -12.96 0.18 -40.61
CA VAL A 772 -12.48 0.72 -39.32
C VAL A 772 -13.64 1.23 -38.46
N GLN A 773 -14.67 1.84 -39.05
CA GLN A 773 -15.84 2.29 -38.28
C GLN A 773 -16.59 1.11 -37.65
N ALA A 774 -16.79 0.02 -38.40
CA ALA A 774 -17.38 -1.21 -37.90
C ALA A 774 -16.51 -1.86 -36.80
N LEU A 775 -15.19 -1.89 -36.98
CA LEU A 775 -14.22 -2.38 -35.98
C LEU A 775 -14.26 -1.57 -34.67
N VAL A 776 -14.40 -0.25 -34.74
CA VAL A 776 -14.59 0.63 -33.56
C VAL A 776 -15.95 0.40 -32.89
N ASN A 777 -16.98 0.05 -33.65
CA ASN A 777 -18.31 -0.25 -33.10
C ASN A 777 -18.33 -1.61 -32.36
N VAL A 778 -17.59 -2.62 -32.82
CA VAL A 778 -17.43 -3.93 -32.13
C VAL A 778 -16.28 -3.99 -31.12
N GLY A 779 -15.65 -2.85 -30.78
CA GLY A 779 -14.61 -2.80 -29.75
C GLY A 779 -13.25 -3.40 -30.16
N ARG A 780 -12.94 -3.47 -31.46
CA ARG A 780 -11.63 -3.93 -31.99
C ARG A 780 -10.81 -2.81 -32.63
N GLY A 781 -11.07 -1.56 -32.23
CA GLY A 781 -10.51 -0.33 -32.79
C GLY A 781 -8.98 -0.35 -32.94
N ALA A 782 -8.23 -0.17 -31.84
CA ALA A 782 -6.77 0.03 -31.86
C ALA A 782 -6.03 -1.09 -32.60
N ARG A 783 -6.22 -2.36 -32.18
CA ARG A 783 -5.54 -3.53 -32.76
C ARG A 783 -5.74 -3.66 -34.27
N CYS A 784 -6.97 -3.48 -34.75
CA CYS A 784 -7.28 -3.69 -36.17
C CYS A 784 -6.96 -2.45 -37.03
N LEU A 785 -7.01 -1.24 -36.45
CA LEU A 785 -6.44 -0.03 -37.06
C LEU A 785 -4.97 -0.23 -37.41
N GLU A 786 -4.21 -0.83 -36.50
CA GLU A 786 -2.79 -1.11 -36.63
C GLU A 786 -2.44 -1.98 -37.85
N GLU A 787 -3.11 -3.13 -38.02
CA GLU A 787 -2.87 -4.01 -39.17
C GLU A 787 -3.19 -3.35 -40.51
N ILE A 788 -4.14 -2.42 -40.52
CA ILE A 788 -4.44 -1.60 -41.69
C ILE A 788 -3.31 -0.57 -41.91
N ILE A 789 -2.92 0.20 -40.89
CA ILE A 789 -1.87 1.23 -40.94
C ILE A 789 -0.54 0.66 -41.44
N LYS A 790 -0.11 -0.48 -40.87
CA LYS A 790 1.09 -1.25 -41.27
C LYS A 790 1.08 -1.65 -42.74
N THR A 791 -0.08 -2.02 -43.27
CA THR A 791 -0.23 -2.60 -44.61
C THR A 791 -0.48 -1.54 -45.68
N VAL A 792 -1.02 -0.38 -45.30
CA VAL A 792 -1.17 0.80 -46.18
C VAL A 792 0.17 1.54 -46.36
N GLY A 793 1.20 1.22 -45.56
CA GLY A 793 2.58 1.67 -45.79
C GLY A 793 3.03 2.86 -44.93
N VAL A 794 2.27 3.20 -43.89
CA VAL A 794 2.79 4.03 -42.79
C VAL A 794 3.83 3.21 -42.02
N LYS A 795 4.97 3.83 -41.68
CA LYS A 795 5.96 3.18 -40.79
C LYS A 795 5.52 3.33 -39.34
N GLU A 796 5.80 2.29 -38.55
CA GLU A 796 5.47 2.12 -37.12
C GLU A 796 4.03 1.63 -36.85
N TYR A 797 3.77 1.24 -35.58
CA TYR A 797 2.56 0.59 -35.04
C TYR A 797 2.49 -0.96 -35.28
N ILE A 798 2.32 -1.81 -34.22
CA ILE A 798 2.23 -3.31 -34.19
C ILE A 798 1.48 -3.84 -32.92
N PRO A 799 0.42 -4.69 -32.99
CA PRO A 799 -0.31 -5.21 -31.81
C PRO A 799 -0.58 -6.75 -31.81
N LEU A 800 -1.41 -7.22 -30.86
CA LEU A 800 -1.35 -8.57 -30.26
C LEU A 800 -2.72 -9.11 -29.73
N GLU A 801 -2.81 -10.39 -29.33
CA GLU A 801 -4.04 -11.22 -29.24
C GLU A 801 -4.61 -11.56 -27.83
N GLU A 802 -5.94 -11.77 -27.77
CA GLU A 802 -6.94 -11.45 -26.71
C GLU A 802 -7.37 -12.59 -25.74
N VAL A 803 -7.61 -12.24 -24.45
CA VAL A 803 -8.22 -13.01 -23.33
C VAL A 803 -8.72 -11.99 -22.26
N GLU A 804 -9.83 -12.05 -21.49
CA GLU A 804 -11.09 -12.84 -21.42
C GLU A 804 -12.21 -11.93 -20.82
N GLU A 805 -13.47 -11.99 -21.26
CA GLU A 805 -14.49 -10.97 -20.89
C GLU A 805 -15.23 -11.17 -19.53
N GLU A 806 -15.06 -12.29 -18.83
CA GLU A 806 -15.97 -12.76 -17.74
C GLU A 806 -15.91 -11.98 -16.39
N LYS A 807 -15.23 -10.83 -16.33
CA LYS A 807 -14.87 -10.14 -15.07
C LYS A 807 -15.44 -8.74 -14.85
N GLN A 808 -15.72 -7.96 -15.90
CA GLN A 808 -16.02 -6.53 -15.73
C GLN A 808 -17.33 -6.25 -14.96
N GLY A 809 -18.41 -7.01 -15.23
CA GLY A 809 -19.67 -6.86 -14.49
C GLY A 809 -19.57 -7.19 -12.99
N LYS A 810 -18.70 -8.17 -12.65
CA LYS A 810 -18.35 -8.46 -11.25
C LYS A 810 -17.49 -7.33 -10.68
N PHE A 811 -16.54 -6.79 -11.45
CA PHE A 811 -15.60 -5.74 -11.02
C PHE A 811 -16.30 -4.44 -10.60
N LYS A 812 -17.27 -3.92 -11.38
CA LYS A 812 -17.97 -2.66 -11.02
C LYS A 812 -18.79 -2.80 -9.74
N THR A 813 -19.44 -3.96 -9.55
CA THR A 813 -20.17 -4.31 -8.30
C THR A 813 -19.23 -4.60 -7.12
N PHE A 814 -18.02 -5.09 -7.39
CA PHE A 814 -16.98 -5.39 -6.41
C PHE A 814 -16.28 -4.12 -5.92
N LEU A 815 -15.95 -3.17 -6.79
CA LEU A 815 -15.39 -1.87 -6.43
C LEU A 815 -16.32 -1.06 -5.52
N GLN A 816 -17.64 -1.05 -5.80
CA GLN A 816 -18.64 -0.41 -4.94
C GLN A 816 -18.79 -1.07 -3.55
N LYS A 817 -18.32 -2.32 -3.39
CA LYS A 817 -18.37 -3.08 -2.11
C LYS A 817 -17.00 -3.20 -1.43
N LEU A 818 -15.89 -2.99 -2.16
CA LEU A 818 -14.53 -2.92 -1.64
C LEU A 818 -14.27 -1.58 -0.96
N ASN A 819 -14.93 -1.34 0.16
CA ASN A 819 -14.50 -0.32 1.11
C ASN A 819 -13.76 -0.98 2.29
N PRO A 820 -12.43 -1.22 2.22
CA PRO A 820 -11.70 -1.88 3.29
C PRO A 820 -11.61 -1.09 4.61
N PHE A 821 -12.24 0.09 4.70
CA PHE A 821 -12.25 0.96 5.87
C PHE A 821 -13.67 1.37 6.34
N GLN A 822 -14.73 0.69 5.88
CA GLN A 822 -16.04 0.67 6.55
C GLN A 822 -16.16 -0.51 7.54
#